data_AF-A0A1Z5L3Q5-F1
#
_entry.id   AF-A0A1Z5L3Q5-F1
#
_cell.length_a   1.000
_cell.length_b   1.000
_cell.length_c   1.000
_cell.angle_alpha   90.00
_cell.angle_beta   90.00
_cell.angle_gamma   90.00
#
_symmetry.space_group_name_H-M   'P 1'
#
loop_
_entity.id
_entity.type
_entity.pdbx_description
1 polymer ?
#
loop_
_entity_poly.entity_id
_entity_poly.type
_entity_poly.pdbx_seq_one_letter_code
_entity_poly.pdbx_strand_id
1 'polypeptide(L)'
;MPRNVSEEPSEHRRESGIVQHSTPDRYEDTNVRSQRLHPPTRNEECPRHHQRSSPPSLLYRAIPQQGRIPTGLFEQLRVARLAEGHKPRMALPACVRHNRHSHRKCVDLCASDARPRGCAKLHHWSMDDCDLCDYRAHSGAARACLSNSASHDWPRVINLVWRCLPVSVIIGIPIGSVWTLVLRTPDPEVVPSYTVGVWTIVISVIIELIAEPLFIIGQAFHYVKLRVFVEGGSLAVRCILMSLLITLYPNSAVKVFSIAQIAASLFYTCAYYVYFCIEIHSPAQKGTNRLPVQSLTDLIPFRGPDSSRIDASTARLTWSFMKQTVVKQTLTEGERYVMTLFNVLTFAEQGVYDAVNNLGSLAARFVFQPIEESGYLFFAQVLRRDVEISSQKADDVALSADVLKHLLKMMTLLGTVILIFGQTYSQLLLHLYGGTALSDGIGPLLMRWHCVYVLFLALNGVTECFVFAAMTKQEIDDHNRRLAVFSAVFLAASYCLTSYFGSVGFIVANCLNMASRIAHGVLFIRGYYKRTEHRPLRGLIPHRAVLFTCGLAYVVSAVSEATFCCGRGVLVSILHVLFGAICFSLVLFSIFVKERQLVGFFLTFAEQGVYDAVNNLGSLAARFVFQPIEESGYLFFAQVLRRDIEISSQKADDVALSADVLKHLLKMMTLLGTVILIFGQTYSQLLLHLYGGTALGDGIGPLLMRWHCVYVLFLALNGVTECFVFAAMTKQEIDDHNRRLAVFSAVFLAASYCLTSYFGSVGFIVANCLNMASRIAHGVLYIRGYYERTEHRPLQGLIPHRAVLFTCGLAYVVTAVSEMTFCCGRGVLACLFHVLFGAICFSLVIFSVFVKERQLVGFLSTFYRARMKDSAEAKGNR
;
A
#
# COMPACT_ATOMS: atom_id res chain seq x y z
N MET A 1 42.06 -18.50 -46.10
CA MET A 1 43.34 -17.82 -45.80
C MET A 1 43.81 -17.10 -47.06
N PRO A 2 44.64 -16.03 -46.99
CA PRO A 2 45.09 -15.30 -45.78
C PRO A 2 44.99 -13.76 -45.86
N ARG A 3 44.92 -13.08 -44.68
CA ARG A 3 45.52 -11.75 -44.37
C ARG A 3 45.00 -10.50 -45.14
N ASN A 4 45.14 -9.24 -44.68
CA ASN A 4 45.41 -8.61 -43.36
C ASN A 4 45.18 -7.08 -43.48
N VAL A 5 44.81 -6.39 -42.37
CA VAL A 5 45.36 -5.06 -41.88
C VAL A 5 45.26 -3.83 -42.84
N SER A 6 45.00 -2.57 -42.46
CA SER A 6 44.96 -1.82 -41.17
C SER A 6 44.02 -0.58 -41.21
N GLU A 7 43.63 -0.13 -40.01
CA GLU A 7 43.56 1.28 -39.52
C GLU A 7 42.54 2.33 -40.05
N GLU A 8 42.46 3.38 -39.23
CA GLU A 8 41.58 4.56 -39.15
C GLU A 8 42.07 5.72 -40.10
N PRO A 9 41.46 6.94 -40.22
CA PRO A 9 40.73 7.68 -39.16
C PRO A 9 39.58 8.62 -39.61
N SER A 10 39.43 9.73 -38.89
CA SER A 10 38.23 10.56 -38.72
C SER A 10 38.29 11.97 -39.32
N GLU A 11 37.15 12.68 -39.17
CA GLU A 11 36.97 14.15 -39.08
C GLU A 11 36.72 15.05 -40.31
N HIS A 12 35.83 15.99 -40.01
CA HIS A 12 35.41 17.26 -40.62
C HIS A 12 36.16 17.89 -41.82
N ARG A 13 35.34 18.49 -42.70
CA ARG A 13 35.57 19.84 -43.25
C ARG A 13 34.26 20.66 -43.30
N ARG A 14 34.35 22.00 -43.27
CA ARG A 14 33.26 22.99 -43.21
C ARG A 14 33.35 24.01 -44.37
N GLU A 15 32.18 24.43 -44.85
CA GLU A 15 31.74 25.81 -45.21
C GLU A 15 32.41 26.68 -46.31
N SER A 16 31.67 27.74 -46.68
CA SER A 16 31.91 28.81 -47.69
C SER A 16 31.84 28.38 -49.17
N GLY A 17 31.26 29.16 -50.11
CA GLY A 17 30.52 30.45 -50.11
C GLY A 17 29.85 30.66 -51.50
N ILE A 18 29.14 31.74 -51.88
CA ILE A 18 28.82 33.05 -51.27
C ILE A 18 27.69 33.73 -52.13
N VAL A 19 26.62 34.27 -51.50
CA VAL A 19 25.91 35.59 -51.80
C VAL A 19 25.26 35.78 -53.22
N GLN A 20 24.16 36.53 -53.53
CA GLN A 20 23.57 37.78 -53.01
C GLN A 20 22.06 38.00 -53.35
N HIS A 21 21.30 38.74 -52.49
CA HIS A 21 20.14 39.68 -52.69
C HIS A 21 18.97 39.43 -53.72
N SER A 22 17.76 40.00 -53.63
CA SER A 22 17.03 40.87 -52.65
C SER A 22 15.50 40.86 -52.90
N THR A 23 14.69 41.37 -51.96
CA THR A 23 13.21 41.60 -52.05
C THR A 23 12.86 43.01 -52.57
N PRO A 24 11.61 43.33 -53.03
CA PRO A 24 10.53 43.81 -52.11
C PRO A 24 9.03 43.61 -52.53
N ASP A 25 8.13 43.76 -51.54
CA ASP A 25 6.73 44.32 -51.49
C ASP A 25 5.61 44.14 -52.56
N ARG A 26 4.42 43.78 -52.00
CA ARG A 26 3.03 44.33 -52.19
C ARG A 26 2.06 43.99 -53.36
N TYR A 27 0.87 43.54 -52.92
CA TYR A 27 -0.52 43.88 -53.34
C TYR A 27 -1.19 43.27 -54.61
N GLU A 28 -2.50 43.56 -54.69
CA GLU A 28 -3.62 43.07 -55.52
C GLU A 28 -3.41 43.20 -57.07
N ASP A 29 -4.21 42.63 -57.98
CA ASP A 29 -5.69 42.47 -57.99
C ASP A 29 -6.19 41.35 -58.98
N THR A 30 -7.52 41.17 -59.03
CA THR A 30 -8.48 40.36 -59.84
C THR A 30 -8.15 40.08 -61.35
N ASN A 31 -8.88 39.28 -62.15
CA ASN A 31 -10.33 38.99 -62.35
C ASN A 31 -10.46 37.62 -63.14
N VAL A 32 -11.52 37.03 -63.75
CA VAL A 32 -12.87 37.40 -64.27
C VAL A 32 -13.86 36.20 -64.25
N ARG A 33 -15.07 36.35 -63.64
CA ARG A 33 -16.36 35.58 -63.84
C ARG A 33 -16.38 34.03 -63.62
N SER A 34 -17.51 33.41 -63.25
CA SER A 34 -18.93 33.83 -63.11
C SER A 34 -19.50 33.47 -61.72
N GLN A 35 -20.21 34.35 -61.00
CA GLN A 35 -21.68 34.59 -61.07
C GLN A 35 -22.53 33.30 -61.11
N ARG A 36 -23.58 33.10 -60.28
CA ARG A 36 -24.33 33.91 -59.27
C ARG A 36 -25.02 32.92 -58.28
N LEU A 37 -25.71 33.25 -57.17
CA LEU A 37 -26.27 34.50 -56.59
C LEU A 37 -26.19 34.44 -55.03
N HIS A 38 -27.24 34.82 -54.26
CA HIS A 38 -27.33 34.80 -52.79
C HIS A 38 -28.74 34.35 -52.28
N PRO A 39 -28.88 33.80 -51.04
CA PRO A 39 -30.16 33.44 -50.37
C PRO A 39 -30.72 34.60 -49.51
N PRO A 40 -31.93 34.52 -48.89
CA PRO A 40 -32.01 34.17 -47.44
C PRO A 40 -33.37 33.66 -46.86
N THR A 41 -33.41 33.43 -45.52
CA THR A 41 -34.55 33.49 -44.55
C THR A 41 -35.54 32.32 -44.29
N ARG A 42 -36.03 32.34 -43.02
CA ARG A 42 -37.12 31.59 -42.35
C ARG A 42 -36.84 30.12 -41.99
N ASN A 43 -37.53 29.50 -41.03
CA ASN A 43 -38.11 29.83 -39.70
C ASN A 43 -38.95 28.58 -39.31
N GLU A 44 -39.40 28.52 -38.06
CA GLU A 44 -40.53 27.69 -37.57
C GLU A 44 -40.42 26.13 -37.57
N GLU A 45 -40.38 25.63 -36.34
CA GLU A 45 -41.27 24.58 -35.79
C GLU A 45 -41.05 23.08 -36.07
N CYS A 46 -41.45 22.31 -35.05
CA CYS A 46 -41.42 20.86 -34.94
C CYS A 46 -42.86 20.37 -34.74
N PRO A 47 -43.20 19.16 -35.20
CA PRO A 47 -43.83 18.26 -34.23
C PRO A 47 -43.36 16.80 -34.27
N ARG A 48 -43.78 16.08 -33.23
CA ARG A 48 -43.46 14.67 -32.90
C ARG A 48 -44.20 13.68 -33.80
N HIS A 49 -43.65 12.48 -34.04
CA HIS A 49 -44.15 11.25 -33.38
C HIS A 49 -43.27 9.99 -33.63
N HIS A 50 -43.63 8.88 -32.99
CA HIS A 50 -42.86 7.63 -32.88
C HIS A 50 -42.74 6.80 -34.17
N GLN A 51 -41.64 6.04 -34.31
CA GLN A 51 -41.65 4.58 -34.04
C GLN A 51 -40.22 3.97 -33.96
N ARG A 52 -40.12 2.65 -33.72
CA ARG A 52 -38.88 1.91 -33.40
C ARG A 52 -38.26 1.26 -34.64
N SER A 53 -36.93 1.30 -34.79
CA SER A 53 -36.15 0.21 -35.42
C SER A 53 -34.63 0.33 -35.21
N SER A 54 -34.04 -0.69 -34.56
CA SER A 54 -32.70 -1.30 -34.75
C SER A 54 -31.40 -0.45 -34.82
N PRO A 55 -30.27 -0.97 -34.27
CA PRO A 55 -28.97 -0.29 -34.31
C PRO A 55 -28.08 -0.70 -35.51
N PRO A 56 -27.13 0.14 -35.93
CA PRO A 56 -25.99 -0.28 -36.76
C PRO A 56 -24.89 -0.91 -35.89
N SER A 57 -24.34 -2.01 -36.39
CA SER A 57 -23.32 -2.83 -35.73
C SER A 57 -21.93 -2.19 -35.63
N LEU A 58 -21.27 -2.45 -34.50
CA LEU A 58 -19.84 -2.78 -34.36
C LEU A 58 -18.94 -2.63 -35.60
N LEU A 59 -17.82 -1.91 -35.43
CA LEU A 59 -16.55 -2.35 -36.01
C LEU A 59 -15.45 -2.37 -34.94
N TYR A 60 -15.06 -3.58 -34.52
CA TYR A 60 -13.87 -3.78 -33.71
C TYR A 60 -12.62 -3.48 -34.56
N ARG A 61 -11.65 -2.77 -33.98
CA ARG A 61 -10.24 -2.83 -34.44
C ARG A 61 -9.34 -3.09 -33.24
N ALA A 62 -8.49 -4.10 -33.36
CA ALA A 62 -7.53 -4.45 -32.35
C ALA A 62 -6.45 -3.37 -32.20
N ILE A 63 -5.90 -3.23 -31.00
CA ILE A 63 -4.67 -2.49 -30.73
C ILE A 63 -3.68 -3.49 -30.11
N PRO A 64 -2.38 -3.52 -30.52
CA PRO A 64 -1.49 -4.63 -30.17
C PRO A 64 -0.89 -4.53 -28.76
N GLN A 65 -0.21 -5.60 -28.33
CA GLN A 65 0.78 -5.52 -27.27
C GLN A 65 2.00 -4.67 -27.69
N GLN A 66 2.81 -4.29 -26.69
CA GLN A 66 4.12 -3.62 -26.78
C GLN A 66 4.10 -2.09 -27.02
N GLY A 67 3.97 -1.36 -25.92
CA GLY A 67 4.64 -0.07 -25.73
C GLY A 67 5.43 -0.10 -24.42
N ARG A 68 6.78 -0.10 -24.47
CA ARG A 68 7.60 -0.04 -23.25
C ARG A 68 7.53 1.37 -22.64
N ILE A 69 6.89 1.50 -21.48
CA ILE A 69 6.90 2.74 -20.68
C ILE A 69 7.97 2.60 -19.57
N PRO A 70 8.84 3.59 -19.31
CA PRO A 70 9.87 3.48 -18.28
C PRO A 70 9.26 3.49 -16.87
N THR A 71 9.33 2.36 -16.17
CA THR A 71 8.87 2.20 -14.77
C THR A 71 9.59 3.15 -13.80
N GLY A 72 10.84 3.54 -14.10
CA GLY A 72 11.68 4.35 -13.24
C GLY A 72 11.10 5.71 -12.80
N LEU A 73 10.22 6.34 -13.59
CA LEU A 73 9.59 7.61 -13.20
C LEU A 73 8.38 7.40 -12.27
N PHE A 74 7.68 6.28 -12.41
CA PHE A 74 6.49 5.96 -11.62
C PHE A 74 6.84 5.65 -10.16
N GLU A 75 7.91 4.89 -9.93
CA GLU A 75 8.42 4.62 -8.58
C GLU A 75 8.90 5.92 -7.89
N GLN A 76 9.50 6.87 -8.61
CA GLN A 76 9.91 8.16 -8.03
C GLN A 76 8.72 8.96 -7.48
N LEU A 77 7.61 9.02 -8.23
CA LEU A 77 6.36 9.65 -7.79
C LEU A 77 5.72 8.92 -6.59
N ARG A 78 5.87 7.59 -6.53
CA ARG A 78 5.38 6.77 -5.42
C ARG A 78 6.13 7.06 -4.11
N VAL A 79 7.47 7.05 -4.13
CA VAL A 79 8.29 7.33 -2.94
C VAL A 79 8.28 8.82 -2.55
N ALA A 80 7.85 9.72 -3.44
CA ALA A 80 7.54 11.11 -3.07
C ALA A 80 6.32 11.18 -2.15
N ARG A 81 5.18 10.57 -2.53
CA ARG A 81 3.94 10.61 -1.74
C ARG A 81 4.03 9.85 -0.41
N LEU A 82 4.74 8.72 -0.38
CA LEU A 82 4.87 7.91 0.84
C LEU A 82 5.54 8.67 2.00
N ALA A 83 6.46 9.60 1.72
CA ALA A 83 7.24 10.27 2.75
C ALA A 83 6.49 11.37 3.54
N GLU A 84 5.37 11.90 3.02
CA GLU A 84 4.50 12.77 3.82
C GLU A 84 3.50 11.97 4.69
N GLY A 85 3.40 10.65 4.50
CA GLY A 85 2.32 9.82 5.10
C GLY A 85 2.74 8.57 5.87
N HIS A 86 3.96 8.03 5.73
CA HIS A 86 4.31 6.73 6.32
C HIS A 86 5.17 6.80 7.60
N LYS A 87 4.50 6.65 8.76
CA LYS A 87 5.05 5.87 9.88
C LYS A 87 4.22 4.59 10.02
N PRO A 88 4.80 3.38 9.87
CA PRO A 88 4.02 2.15 9.74
C PRO A 88 3.40 1.67 11.05
N ARG A 89 2.47 0.71 10.91
CA ARG A 89 1.62 0.17 11.98
C ARG A 89 2.44 -0.52 13.08
N MET A 90 2.42 0.03 14.30
CA MET A 90 2.70 -0.76 15.51
C MET A 90 1.42 -1.46 15.99
N ALA A 91 1.44 -2.79 16.01
CA ALA A 91 0.50 -3.57 16.81
C ALA A 91 1.14 -3.80 18.20
N LEU A 92 0.53 -3.30 19.27
CA LEU A 92 0.98 -3.63 20.64
C LEU A 92 0.51 -5.04 21.03
N PRO A 93 1.41 -5.93 21.48
CA PRO A 93 1.00 -7.14 22.20
C PRO A 93 0.40 -6.76 23.56
N ALA A 94 -0.77 -7.30 23.88
CA ALA A 94 -1.45 -7.01 25.15
C ALA A 94 -0.78 -7.72 26.33
N CYS A 95 0.02 -7.01 27.13
CA CYS A 95 0.65 -7.56 28.34
C CYS A 95 0.64 -6.58 29.54
N VAL A 96 -0.55 -6.14 29.95
CA VAL A 96 -0.75 -5.39 31.22
C VAL A 96 -1.92 -5.98 32.00
N ARG A 97 -1.65 -6.99 32.84
CA ARG A 97 -2.65 -7.47 33.82
C ARG A 97 -2.10 -8.07 35.11
N HIS A 98 -1.01 -7.53 35.64
CA HIS A 98 -0.69 -7.67 37.07
C HIS A 98 0.02 -6.45 37.67
N ASN A 99 -0.05 -6.38 39.01
CA ASN A 99 0.63 -5.44 39.89
C ASN A 99 0.32 -3.92 39.71
N ARG A 100 -0.87 -3.50 40.18
CA ARG A 100 -1.24 -2.08 40.34
C ARG A 100 -0.38 -1.29 41.35
N HIS A 101 0.46 -1.94 42.17
CA HIS A 101 1.11 -1.26 43.30
C HIS A 101 2.44 -0.57 42.92
N SER A 102 3.25 -1.18 42.05
CA SER A 102 4.48 -0.56 41.54
C SER A 102 4.22 0.69 40.70
N HIS A 103 3.07 0.73 40.00
CA HIS A 103 2.73 1.80 39.07
C HIS A 103 2.50 3.16 39.75
N ARG A 104 2.18 3.20 41.06
CA ARG A 104 2.20 4.46 41.84
C ARG A 104 3.63 4.93 42.09
N LYS A 105 4.50 4.07 42.65
CA LYS A 105 5.89 4.45 42.97
C LYS A 105 6.67 5.00 41.77
N CYS A 106 6.46 4.49 40.56
CA CYS A 106 7.07 5.07 39.35
C CYS A 106 6.52 6.47 39.02
N VAL A 107 5.23 6.73 39.21
CA VAL A 107 4.63 8.06 39.00
C VAL A 107 5.08 9.04 40.10
N ASP A 108 5.10 8.58 41.36
CA ASP A 108 5.52 9.39 42.50
C ASP A 108 7.02 9.79 42.41
N LEU A 109 7.89 8.90 41.91
CA LEU A 109 9.31 9.19 41.64
C LEU A 109 9.54 10.07 40.40
N CYS A 110 8.62 10.08 39.42
CA CYS A 110 8.64 11.04 38.31
C CYS A 110 8.04 12.40 38.67
N ALA A 111 7.38 12.54 39.84
CA ALA A 111 6.75 13.78 40.27
C ALA A 111 7.68 14.70 41.08
N SER A 112 8.81 14.20 41.58
CA SER A 112 9.67 14.94 42.53
C SER A 112 10.78 15.79 41.90
N ASP A 113 11.15 15.58 40.64
CA ASP A 113 12.10 16.45 39.91
C ASP A 113 11.79 16.48 38.42
N ALA A 114 12.01 17.63 37.78
CA ALA A 114 11.56 17.93 36.43
C ALA A 114 12.72 17.94 35.43
N ARG A 115 12.75 17.01 34.46
CA ARG A 115 13.32 17.19 33.09
C ARG A 115 13.34 15.90 32.25
N PRO A 116 12.64 15.86 31.10
CA PRO A 116 12.99 15.01 29.95
C PRO A 116 13.43 15.86 28.74
N ARG A 117 14.52 16.64 28.87
CA ARG A 117 14.90 17.70 27.90
C ARG A 117 16.07 17.37 26.94
N GLY A 118 16.43 16.09 26.80
CA GLY A 118 17.68 15.68 26.13
C GLY A 118 17.58 15.01 24.75
N CYS A 119 16.52 14.26 24.45
CA CYS A 119 16.51 13.37 23.27
C CYS A 119 16.16 14.05 21.94
N ALA A 120 15.49 15.22 21.93
CA ALA A 120 14.93 15.82 20.72
C ALA A 120 15.94 15.98 19.57
N LYS A 121 17.10 16.61 19.82
CA LYS A 121 18.12 16.87 18.79
C LYS A 121 18.78 15.60 18.23
N LEU A 122 18.69 14.48 18.95
CA LEU A 122 19.14 13.16 18.50
C LEU A 122 18.01 12.38 17.79
N HIS A 123 16.75 12.58 18.19
CA HIS A 123 15.58 12.06 17.47
C HIS A 123 15.30 12.78 16.14
N HIS A 124 15.72 14.04 15.99
CA HIS A 124 15.81 14.74 14.71
C HIS A 124 16.98 14.24 13.82
N TRP A 125 17.90 13.43 14.37
CA TRP A 125 19.08 12.92 13.65
C TRP A 125 19.02 11.41 13.36
N SER A 126 18.34 10.67 14.22
CA SER A 126 17.64 9.46 13.82
C SER A 126 16.65 9.85 12.73
N MET A 127 16.91 9.44 11.49
CA MET A 127 15.81 9.00 10.64
C MET A 127 14.92 8.08 11.52
N ASP A 128 13.60 8.22 11.45
CA ASP A 128 12.74 7.18 12.02
C ASP A 128 13.15 5.85 11.33
N ASP A 129 13.27 4.72 12.04
CA ASP A 129 13.96 3.53 11.47
C ASP A 129 13.35 3.05 10.14
N CYS A 130 12.08 3.35 9.91
CA CYS A 130 11.39 3.07 8.66
C CYS A 130 11.89 3.95 7.50
N ASP A 131 12.22 5.23 7.74
CA ASP A 131 12.90 6.09 6.77
C ASP A 131 14.34 5.61 6.54
N LEU A 132 15.03 5.09 7.57
CA LEU A 132 16.39 4.55 7.43
C LEU A 132 16.42 3.18 6.71
N CYS A 133 15.36 2.38 6.82
CA CYS A 133 15.17 1.15 6.06
C CYS A 133 14.68 1.43 4.63
N ASP A 134 13.80 2.42 4.43
CA ASP A 134 13.38 2.86 3.10
C ASP A 134 14.53 3.52 2.36
N TYR A 135 15.31 4.40 3.01
CA TYR A 135 16.54 4.98 2.47
C TYR A 135 17.60 3.92 2.12
N ARG A 136 17.62 2.76 2.79
CA ARG A 136 18.47 1.61 2.42
C ARG A 136 17.94 0.84 1.22
N ALA A 137 16.69 0.38 1.28
CA ALA A 137 16.05 -0.34 0.17
C ALA A 137 15.94 0.52 -1.12
N HIS A 138 15.86 1.84 -0.96
CA HIS A 138 15.85 2.83 -2.02
C HIS A 138 17.16 3.64 -2.12
N SER A 139 18.24 3.16 -1.52
CA SER A 139 19.55 3.84 -1.62
C SER A 139 19.97 3.90 -3.09
N GLY A 140 20.61 4.99 -3.49
CA GLY A 140 21.00 5.15 -4.88
C GLY A 140 21.93 4.04 -5.37
N ALA A 141 22.77 3.53 -4.47
CA ALA A 141 23.62 2.38 -4.70
C ALA A 141 22.82 1.07 -4.78
N ALA A 142 21.96 0.77 -3.81
CA ALA A 142 21.17 -0.47 -3.81
C ALA A 142 20.28 -0.58 -5.05
N ARG A 143 19.57 0.50 -5.42
CA ARG A 143 18.74 0.55 -6.63
C ARG A 143 19.52 0.26 -7.92
N ALA A 144 20.74 0.78 -8.05
CA ALA A 144 21.60 0.53 -9.20
C ALA A 144 22.17 -0.90 -9.21
N CYS A 145 22.63 -1.40 -8.07
CA CYS A 145 23.17 -2.76 -7.95
C CYS A 145 22.10 -3.86 -8.14
N LEU A 146 20.82 -3.53 -7.91
CA LEU A 146 19.67 -4.41 -8.12
C LEU A 146 19.04 -4.31 -9.52
N SER A 147 19.36 -3.29 -10.33
CA SER A 147 18.88 -3.24 -11.71
C SER A 147 19.69 -4.19 -12.58
N ASN A 148 19.03 -5.19 -13.20
CA ASN A 148 19.62 -6.16 -14.14
C ASN A 148 20.60 -7.19 -13.54
N SER A 149 20.43 -7.57 -12.27
CA SER A 149 21.32 -8.47 -11.51
C SER A 149 21.64 -9.84 -12.14
N ALA A 150 20.88 -10.30 -13.13
CA ALA A 150 21.15 -11.53 -13.88
C ALA A 150 22.37 -11.43 -14.82
N SER A 151 22.87 -10.22 -15.11
CA SER A 151 24.05 -9.98 -15.96
C SER A 151 25.20 -9.29 -15.23
N HIS A 152 25.27 -9.37 -13.90
CA HIS A 152 26.24 -8.64 -13.09
C HIS A 152 27.53 -9.42 -12.81
N ASP A 153 28.67 -8.77 -13.03
CA ASP A 153 29.97 -9.20 -12.52
C ASP A 153 30.04 -8.86 -11.02
N TRP A 154 29.61 -9.83 -10.21
CA TRP A 154 29.40 -9.67 -8.76
C TRP A 154 30.62 -9.10 -8.01
N PRO A 155 31.87 -9.55 -8.22
CA PRO A 155 33.06 -8.89 -7.69
C PRO A 155 33.13 -7.38 -7.95
N ARG A 156 32.76 -6.88 -9.15
CA ARG A 156 32.76 -5.43 -9.44
C ARG A 156 31.64 -4.68 -8.73
N VAL A 157 30.49 -5.33 -8.56
CA VAL A 157 29.36 -4.77 -7.78
C VAL A 157 29.73 -4.70 -6.30
N ILE A 158 30.33 -5.76 -5.75
CA ILE A 158 30.85 -5.79 -4.36
C ILE A 158 31.89 -4.68 -4.14
N ASN A 159 32.86 -4.53 -5.06
CA ASN A 159 33.86 -3.45 -5.00
C ASN A 159 33.24 -2.04 -5.11
N LEU A 160 32.10 -1.88 -5.79
CA LEU A 160 31.36 -0.61 -5.84
C LEU A 160 30.62 -0.34 -4.52
N VAL A 161 29.92 -1.32 -3.97
CA VAL A 161 29.20 -1.21 -2.69
C VAL A 161 30.15 -0.90 -1.54
N TRP A 162 31.31 -1.55 -1.48
CA TRP A 162 32.32 -1.26 -0.45
C TRP A 162 32.89 0.15 -0.49
N ARG A 163 32.77 0.90 -1.61
CA ARG A 163 33.14 2.33 -1.63
C ARG A 163 32.12 3.22 -0.90
N CYS A 164 30.92 2.74 -0.58
CA CYS A 164 29.98 3.47 0.26
C CYS A 164 30.50 3.66 1.69
N LEU A 165 31.30 2.73 2.21
CA LEU A 165 31.86 2.78 3.58
C LEU A 165 32.91 3.89 3.80
N PRO A 166 33.98 4.04 2.98
CA PRO A 166 34.88 5.18 3.12
C PRO A 166 34.18 6.50 2.78
N VAL A 167 33.20 6.52 1.87
CA VAL A 167 32.39 7.71 1.59
C VAL A 167 31.54 8.10 2.81
N SER A 168 30.92 7.16 3.53
CA SER A 168 30.16 7.48 4.75
C SER A 168 31.06 7.94 5.90
N VAL A 169 32.31 7.49 5.97
CA VAL A 169 33.31 8.01 6.94
C VAL A 169 33.73 9.44 6.56
N ILE A 170 34.07 9.68 5.29
CA ILE A 170 34.49 11.00 4.77
C ILE A 170 33.38 12.05 4.90
N ILE A 171 32.11 11.65 4.79
CA ILE A 171 30.95 12.54 4.99
C ILE A 171 30.56 12.63 6.46
N GLY A 172 30.58 11.51 7.19
CA GLY A 172 30.14 11.40 8.59
C GLY A 172 31.03 12.15 9.58
N ILE A 173 32.35 12.20 9.35
CA ILE A 173 33.28 12.94 10.24
C ILE A 173 33.04 14.46 10.17
N PRO A 174 33.04 15.15 9.01
CA PRO A 174 32.70 16.57 8.92
C PRO A 174 31.33 16.89 9.50
N ILE A 175 30.31 16.06 9.24
CA ILE A 175 28.96 16.32 9.74
C ILE A 175 28.87 16.10 11.25
N GLY A 176 29.48 15.05 11.81
CA GLY A 176 29.58 14.85 13.27
C GLY A 176 30.31 15.99 13.97
N SER A 177 31.38 16.52 13.35
CA SER A 177 32.08 17.73 13.79
C SER A 177 31.20 18.98 13.71
N VAL A 178 30.40 19.18 12.65
CA VAL A 178 29.43 20.30 12.58
C VAL A 178 28.41 20.21 13.72
N TRP A 179 27.90 19.03 14.05
CA TRP A 179 26.91 18.83 15.12
C TRP A 179 27.47 18.92 16.55
N THR A 180 28.79 18.97 16.72
CA THR A 180 29.48 19.03 18.02
C THR A 180 30.34 20.28 18.24
N LEU A 181 30.79 20.95 17.16
CA LEU A 181 31.68 22.11 17.21
C LEU A 181 31.08 23.39 16.60
N VAL A 182 30.14 23.28 15.64
CA VAL A 182 29.60 24.43 14.88
C VAL A 182 28.17 24.77 15.28
N LEU A 183 27.29 23.77 15.39
CA LEU A 183 25.93 23.96 15.88
C LEU A 183 25.92 24.00 17.41
N ARG A 184 25.11 24.92 17.97
CA ARG A 184 24.97 25.10 19.42
C ARG A 184 24.68 23.76 20.11
N THR A 185 25.58 23.35 21.00
CA THR A 185 25.42 22.18 21.85
C THR A 185 24.38 22.47 22.94
N PRO A 186 23.66 21.45 23.45
CA PRO A 186 22.87 21.61 24.66
C PRO A 186 23.79 21.81 25.88
N ASP A 187 23.24 22.42 26.93
CA ASP A 187 23.92 22.53 28.22
C ASP A 187 24.23 21.13 28.80
N PRO A 188 25.48 20.82 29.21
CA PRO A 188 25.84 19.54 29.81
C PRO A 188 25.04 19.17 31.06
N GLU A 189 24.56 20.14 31.84
CA GLU A 189 23.72 19.90 33.03
C GLU A 189 22.29 19.47 32.65
N VAL A 190 21.82 19.87 31.47
CA VAL A 190 20.48 19.57 30.96
C VAL A 190 20.47 18.32 30.07
N VAL A 191 21.57 18.05 29.36
CA VAL A 191 21.71 16.92 28.42
C VAL A 191 23.09 16.24 28.56
N PRO A 192 23.29 15.40 29.58
CA PRO A 192 24.56 14.72 29.78
C PRO A 192 24.92 13.83 28.58
N SER A 193 26.17 13.96 28.11
CA SER A 193 26.76 13.14 27.04
C SER A 193 26.15 13.28 25.64
N TYR A 194 25.55 14.44 25.29
CA TYR A 194 25.12 14.76 23.91
C TYR A 194 26.17 14.41 22.84
N THR A 195 27.45 14.77 23.05
CA THR A 195 28.58 14.48 22.15
C THR A 195 28.76 12.99 21.89
N VAL A 196 28.54 12.14 22.90
CA VAL A 196 28.60 10.68 22.76
C VAL A 196 27.45 10.19 21.88
N GLY A 197 26.26 10.76 22.04
CA GLY A 197 25.10 10.49 21.18
C GLY A 197 25.37 10.75 19.70
N VAL A 198 25.94 11.91 19.35
CA VAL A 198 26.24 12.27 17.95
C VAL A 198 27.22 11.29 17.32
N TRP A 199 28.37 11.05 17.96
CA TRP A 199 29.36 10.11 17.44
C TRP A 199 28.87 8.66 17.44
N THR A 200 27.94 8.30 18.34
CA THR A 200 27.30 6.98 18.32
C THR A 200 26.52 6.75 17.04
N ILE A 201 25.74 7.72 16.55
CA ILE A 201 24.98 7.56 15.30
C ILE A 201 25.94 7.38 14.10
N VAL A 202 27.04 8.15 14.05
CA VAL A 202 28.07 8.00 13.00
C VAL A 202 28.68 6.58 13.03
N ILE A 203 29.02 6.07 14.22
CA ILE A 203 29.56 4.71 14.41
C ILE A 203 28.53 3.63 14.04
N SER A 204 27.26 3.79 14.42
CA SER A 204 26.16 2.87 14.07
C SER A 204 25.96 2.75 12.56
N VAL A 205 25.97 3.87 11.83
CA VAL A 205 25.88 3.87 10.36
C VAL A 205 27.08 3.13 9.73
N ILE A 206 28.29 3.32 10.27
CA ILE A 206 29.49 2.59 9.83
C ILE A 206 29.36 1.09 10.09
N ILE A 207 28.88 0.67 11.28
CA ILE A 207 28.66 -0.74 11.63
C ILE A 207 27.65 -1.40 10.69
N GLU A 208 26.55 -0.72 10.37
CA GLU A 208 25.47 -1.25 9.52
C GLU A 208 25.88 -1.34 8.04
N LEU A 209 26.69 -0.39 7.54
CA LEU A 209 27.20 -0.40 6.17
C LEU A 209 28.19 -1.55 5.88
N ILE A 210 28.80 -2.16 6.90
CA ILE A 210 29.61 -3.38 6.74
C ILE A 210 28.74 -4.54 6.22
N ALA A 211 27.44 -4.58 6.53
CA ALA A 211 26.50 -5.59 6.03
C ALA A 211 25.82 -5.24 4.69
N GLU A 212 26.02 -4.03 4.14
CA GLU A 212 25.39 -3.59 2.88
C GLU A 212 25.65 -4.55 1.68
N PRO A 213 26.84 -5.15 1.49
CA PRO A 213 27.05 -6.14 0.43
C PRO A 213 26.16 -7.39 0.60
N LEU A 214 25.98 -7.87 1.84
CA LEU A 214 25.13 -9.02 2.16
C LEU A 214 23.64 -8.69 2.00
N PHE A 215 23.23 -7.48 2.36
CA PHE A 215 21.87 -6.97 2.13
C PHE A 215 21.54 -6.97 0.64
N ILE A 216 22.41 -6.40 -0.20
CA ILE A 216 22.20 -6.30 -1.66
C ILE A 216 22.17 -7.69 -2.32
N ILE A 217 23.08 -8.61 -1.96
CA ILE A 217 23.04 -10.00 -2.43
C ILE A 217 21.73 -10.67 -1.96
N GLY A 218 21.32 -10.47 -0.71
CA GLY A 218 20.06 -10.99 -0.17
C GLY A 218 18.82 -10.51 -0.94
N GLN A 219 18.76 -9.23 -1.34
CA GLN A 219 17.67 -8.72 -2.16
C GLN A 219 17.69 -9.27 -3.60
N ALA A 220 18.88 -9.34 -4.22
CA ALA A 220 19.03 -9.83 -5.60
C ALA A 220 18.66 -11.31 -5.76
N PHE A 221 18.92 -12.15 -4.75
CA PHE A 221 18.53 -13.55 -4.71
C PHE A 221 17.19 -13.78 -3.97
N HIS A 222 16.41 -12.71 -3.76
CA HIS A 222 15.04 -12.74 -3.22
C HIS A 222 14.88 -13.35 -1.81
N TYR A 223 15.88 -13.23 -0.94
CA TYR A 223 15.81 -13.59 0.49
C TYR A 223 14.96 -12.59 1.30
N VAL A 224 13.73 -12.29 0.87
CA VAL A 224 12.82 -11.32 1.49
C VAL A 224 12.52 -11.67 2.95
N LYS A 225 12.43 -12.96 3.29
CA LYS A 225 12.22 -13.43 4.67
C LYS A 225 13.37 -13.07 5.61
N LEU A 226 14.62 -13.13 5.12
CA LEU A 226 15.80 -12.73 5.90
C LEU A 226 15.72 -11.24 6.23
N ARG A 227 15.44 -10.41 5.22
CA ARG A 227 15.31 -8.95 5.38
C ARG A 227 14.30 -8.59 6.46
N VAL A 228 13.08 -9.12 6.37
CA VAL A 228 12.01 -8.86 7.35
C VAL A 228 12.42 -9.30 8.76
N PHE A 229 13.12 -10.43 8.90
CA PHE A 229 13.61 -10.89 10.21
C PHE A 229 14.72 -10.01 10.78
N VAL A 230 15.69 -9.58 9.96
CA VAL A 230 16.83 -8.78 10.45
C VAL A 230 16.43 -7.32 10.71
N GLU A 231 15.69 -6.68 9.81
CA GLU A 231 15.17 -5.31 10.00
C GLU A 231 14.18 -5.23 11.18
N GLY A 232 13.26 -6.19 11.29
CA GLY A 232 12.34 -6.27 12.42
C GLY A 232 13.04 -6.62 13.73
N GLY A 233 14.07 -7.47 13.67
CA GLY A 233 14.86 -7.89 14.83
C GLY A 233 15.73 -6.78 15.41
N SER A 234 16.44 -6.00 14.57
CA SER A 234 17.24 -4.87 15.05
C SER A 234 16.37 -3.77 15.66
N LEU A 235 15.23 -3.45 15.04
CA LEU A 235 14.22 -2.55 15.60
C LEU A 235 13.69 -3.04 16.95
N ALA A 236 13.33 -4.34 17.06
CA ALA A 236 12.86 -4.93 18.31
C ALA A 236 13.93 -4.87 19.42
N VAL A 237 15.19 -5.21 19.11
CA VAL A 237 16.33 -5.06 20.03
C VAL A 237 16.46 -3.61 20.50
N ARG A 238 16.41 -2.64 19.58
CA ARG A 238 16.50 -1.21 19.91
C ARG A 238 15.37 -0.78 20.85
N CYS A 239 14.13 -1.05 20.48
CA CYS A 239 12.95 -0.62 21.26
C CYS A 239 12.88 -1.29 22.63
N ILE A 240 13.16 -2.59 22.74
CA ILE A 240 13.15 -3.32 24.02
C ILE A 240 14.27 -2.82 24.92
N LEU A 241 15.50 -2.70 24.40
CA LEU A 241 16.66 -2.29 25.20
C LEU A 241 16.56 -0.82 25.62
N MET A 242 16.08 0.08 24.75
CA MET A 242 15.76 1.47 25.09
C MET A 242 14.72 1.53 26.22
N SER A 243 13.61 0.78 26.10
CA SER A 243 12.51 0.78 27.09
C SER A 243 12.93 0.22 28.44
N LEU A 244 13.76 -0.84 28.45
CA LEU A 244 14.30 -1.41 29.68
C LEU A 244 15.29 -0.45 30.33
N LEU A 245 16.30 0.03 29.60
CA LEU A 245 17.34 0.89 30.15
C LEU A 245 16.83 2.27 30.58
N ILE A 246 15.80 2.84 29.93
CA ILE A 246 15.26 4.15 30.36
C ILE A 246 14.50 4.07 31.69
N THR A 247 13.90 2.92 32.02
CA THR A 247 13.28 2.71 33.34
C THR A 247 14.30 2.45 34.45
N LEU A 248 15.52 1.99 34.11
CA LEU A 248 16.63 1.81 35.05
C LEU A 248 17.48 3.08 35.22
N TYR A 249 17.64 3.88 34.16
CA TYR A 249 18.54 5.04 34.11
C TYR A 249 17.86 6.28 33.47
N PRO A 250 16.76 6.79 34.04
CA PRO A 250 16.00 7.91 33.45
C PRO A 250 16.85 9.16 33.21
N ASN A 251 17.77 9.46 34.14
CA ASN A 251 18.65 10.63 34.11
C ASN A 251 19.80 10.53 33.08
N SER A 252 19.78 9.54 32.17
CA SER A 252 20.83 9.34 31.16
C SER A 252 20.27 8.88 29.81
N ALA A 253 19.08 9.36 29.44
CA ALA A 253 18.36 9.02 28.22
C ALA A 253 19.21 9.03 26.93
N VAL A 254 20.16 9.95 26.77
CA VAL A 254 21.09 9.98 25.61
C VAL A 254 22.06 8.81 25.61
N LYS A 255 22.65 8.44 26.76
CA LYS A 255 23.53 7.26 26.87
C LYS A 255 22.73 5.97 26.63
N VAL A 256 21.50 5.93 27.15
CA VAL A 256 20.56 4.82 26.95
C VAL A 256 20.24 4.63 25.46
N PHE A 257 19.95 5.72 24.74
CA PHE A 257 19.78 5.71 23.29
C PHE A 257 21.04 5.22 22.56
N SER A 258 22.22 5.74 22.91
CA SER A 258 23.50 5.29 22.33
C SER A 258 23.70 3.78 22.46
N ILE A 259 23.50 3.21 23.66
CA ILE A 259 23.66 1.78 23.92
C ILE A 259 22.64 0.96 23.14
N ALA A 260 21.37 1.40 23.13
CA ALA A 260 20.30 0.72 22.39
C ALA A 260 20.53 0.73 20.87
N GLN A 261 21.02 1.84 20.31
CA GLN A 261 21.35 1.95 18.89
C GLN A 261 22.53 1.03 18.52
N ILE A 262 23.64 1.07 19.26
CA ILE A 262 24.81 0.22 18.95
C ILE A 262 24.47 -1.27 19.05
N ALA A 263 23.69 -1.68 20.05
CA ALA A 263 23.25 -3.07 20.16
C ALA A 263 22.39 -3.51 18.96
N ALA A 264 21.52 -2.62 18.45
CA ALA A 264 20.70 -2.88 17.26
C ALA A 264 21.53 -2.92 15.96
N SER A 265 22.49 -1.99 15.79
CA SER A 265 23.45 -1.96 14.68
C SER A 265 24.30 -3.24 14.64
N LEU A 266 24.81 -3.67 15.79
CA LEU A 266 25.57 -4.90 15.94
C LEU A 266 24.69 -6.14 15.65
N PHE A 267 23.46 -6.20 16.16
CA PHE A 267 22.53 -7.28 15.85
C PHE A 267 22.26 -7.37 14.34
N TYR A 268 21.98 -6.24 13.67
CA TYR A 268 21.74 -6.16 12.23
C TYR A 268 22.92 -6.77 11.45
N THR A 269 24.14 -6.30 11.70
CA THR A 269 25.33 -6.76 10.99
C THR A 269 25.68 -8.21 11.33
N CYS A 270 25.66 -8.60 12.61
CA CYS A 270 25.91 -9.99 13.00
C CYS A 270 24.88 -10.97 12.41
N ALA A 271 23.60 -10.62 12.34
CA ALA A 271 22.56 -11.50 11.81
C ALA A 271 22.76 -11.79 10.31
N TYR A 272 23.11 -10.78 9.50
CA TYR A 272 23.45 -11.00 8.09
C TYR A 272 24.69 -11.89 7.92
N TYR A 273 25.78 -11.61 8.65
CA TYR A 273 27.01 -12.39 8.55
C TYR A 273 26.84 -13.84 9.03
N VAL A 274 26.10 -14.07 10.13
CA VAL A 274 25.79 -15.42 10.63
C VAL A 274 24.91 -16.19 9.63
N TYR A 275 23.86 -15.55 9.10
CA TYR A 275 22.98 -16.21 8.13
C TYR A 275 23.73 -16.62 6.86
N PHE A 276 24.48 -15.70 6.24
CA PHE A 276 25.24 -16.03 5.04
C PHE A 276 26.41 -16.98 5.31
N CYS A 277 27.00 -16.98 6.51
CA CYS A 277 27.94 -18.04 6.89
C CYS A 277 27.29 -19.42 6.87
N ILE A 278 26.10 -19.57 7.47
CA ILE A 278 25.35 -20.84 7.49
C ILE A 278 24.91 -21.25 6.08
N GLU A 279 24.41 -20.31 5.27
CA GLU A 279 23.94 -20.57 3.90
C GLU A 279 25.10 -20.96 2.96
N ILE A 280 26.28 -20.34 3.10
CA ILE A 280 27.48 -20.69 2.31
C ILE A 280 28.01 -22.09 2.67
N HIS A 281 27.96 -22.48 3.95
CA HIS A 281 28.37 -23.83 4.37
C HIS A 281 27.28 -24.90 4.20
N SER A 282 26.06 -24.51 3.85
CA SER A 282 24.94 -25.44 3.70
C SER A 282 25.05 -26.30 2.42
N PRO A 283 24.64 -27.59 2.45
CA PRO A 283 24.81 -28.51 1.32
C PRO A 283 24.07 -28.08 0.05
N ALA A 284 23.11 -27.15 0.13
CA ALA A 284 22.42 -26.55 -1.01
C ALA A 284 23.37 -25.84 -2.01
N GLN A 285 24.48 -25.24 -1.54
CA GLN A 285 25.50 -24.60 -2.38
C GLN A 285 26.16 -25.55 -3.39
N LYS A 286 26.16 -26.86 -3.14
CA LYS A 286 26.73 -27.86 -4.08
C LYS A 286 25.84 -28.05 -5.33
N GLY A 287 24.63 -27.50 -5.33
CA GLY A 287 23.79 -27.38 -6.51
C GLY A 287 24.24 -26.28 -7.47
N THR A 288 23.25 -25.70 -8.16
CA THR A 288 23.44 -24.86 -9.36
C THR A 288 22.77 -23.47 -9.25
N ASN A 289 21.84 -23.29 -8.30
CA ASN A 289 21.60 -21.95 -7.73
C ASN A 289 22.72 -21.64 -6.74
N ARG A 290 23.94 -21.43 -7.24
CA ARG A 290 25.08 -21.00 -6.40
C ARG A 290 24.94 -19.52 -6.07
N LEU A 291 25.29 -19.16 -4.84
CA LEU A 291 25.52 -17.75 -4.51
C LEU A 291 26.79 -17.28 -5.25
N PRO A 292 26.92 -15.98 -5.57
CA PRO A 292 28.09 -15.44 -6.28
C PRO A 292 29.36 -15.35 -5.41
N VAL A 293 29.32 -15.98 -4.23
CA VAL A 293 30.29 -15.94 -3.14
C VAL A 293 30.46 -17.39 -2.66
N GLN A 294 31.69 -17.90 -2.69
CA GLN A 294 32.00 -19.28 -2.28
C GLN A 294 32.59 -19.31 -0.86
N SER A 295 33.15 -18.19 -0.40
CA SER A 295 33.67 -17.96 0.94
C SER A 295 33.39 -16.53 1.39
N LEU A 296 33.26 -16.30 2.70
CA LEU A 296 33.19 -14.93 3.25
C LEU A 296 34.44 -14.08 2.93
N THR A 297 35.54 -14.71 2.51
CA THR A 297 36.73 -14.00 2.00
C THR A 297 36.52 -13.29 0.67
N ASP A 298 35.52 -13.70 -0.12
CA ASP A 298 35.25 -13.18 -1.47
C ASP A 298 34.42 -11.89 -1.40
N LEU A 299 33.82 -11.63 -0.22
CA LEU A 299 33.19 -10.37 0.14
C LEU A 299 34.22 -9.31 0.56
N ILE A 300 35.52 -9.65 0.72
CA ILE A 300 36.55 -8.67 1.07
C ILE A 300 36.90 -7.85 -0.19
N PRO A 301 36.80 -6.51 -0.14
CA PRO A 301 36.99 -5.69 -1.33
C PRO A 301 38.43 -5.72 -1.84
N PHE A 302 38.59 -5.47 -3.14
CA PHE A 302 39.87 -5.34 -3.84
C PHE A 302 40.77 -6.60 -3.82
N ARG A 303 40.21 -7.80 -3.64
CA ARG A 303 40.95 -9.06 -3.66
C ARG A 303 40.89 -9.75 -5.03
N GLY A 304 42.00 -9.73 -5.81
CA GLY A 304 42.14 -10.45 -7.08
C GLY A 304 42.83 -9.66 -8.20
N PRO A 305 43.03 -10.24 -9.42
CA PRO A 305 43.75 -9.58 -10.51
C PRO A 305 43.02 -8.35 -11.11
N ASP A 306 41.69 -8.43 -11.26
CA ASP A 306 40.82 -7.33 -11.73
C ASP A 306 40.35 -6.39 -10.59
N SER A 307 40.92 -6.54 -9.39
CA SER A 307 40.46 -5.97 -8.12
C SER A 307 40.05 -4.49 -8.11
N SER A 308 40.75 -3.62 -8.84
CA SER A 308 40.51 -2.18 -8.81
C SER A 308 39.34 -1.72 -9.69
N ARG A 309 38.82 -2.58 -10.58
CA ARG A 309 37.84 -2.22 -11.61
C ARG A 309 36.41 -2.23 -11.05
N ILE A 310 35.76 -1.08 -11.15
CA ILE A 310 34.31 -0.90 -10.93
C ILE A 310 33.60 -0.89 -12.27
N ASP A 311 32.37 -1.41 -12.31
CA ASP A 311 31.48 -1.15 -13.45
C ASP A 311 31.07 0.34 -13.49
N ALA A 312 31.61 1.05 -14.47
CA ALA A 312 31.31 2.46 -14.70
C ALA A 312 29.85 2.72 -15.12
N SER A 313 29.11 1.72 -15.59
CA SER A 313 27.68 1.87 -15.93
C SER A 313 26.81 1.91 -14.68
N THR A 314 26.91 0.90 -13.80
CA THR A 314 26.28 0.90 -12.47
C THR A 314 26.75 2.08 -11.63
N ALA A 315 28.03 2.46 -11.65
CA ALA A 315 28.52 3.61 -10.89
C ALA A 315 27.88 4.95 -11.32
N ARG A 316 27.67 5.18 -12.64
CA ARG A 316 26.94 6.37 -13.13
C ARG A 316 25.46 6.34 -12.75
N LEU A 317 24.85 5.16 -12.71
CA LEU A 317 23.47 4.97 -12.25
C LEU A 317 23.34 5.22 -10.74
N THR A 318 24.24 4.67 -9.93
CA THR A 318 24.39 4.93 -8.49
C THR A 318 24.48 6.42 -8.20
N TRP A 319 25.37 7.15 -8.89
CA TRP A 319 25.50 8.60 -8.73
C TRP A 319 24.23 9.37 -9.13
N SER A 320 23.52 8.91 -10.16
CA SER A 320 22.29 9.53 -10.63
C SER A 320 21.15 9.37 -9.62
N PHE A 321 20.95 8.16 -9.08
CA PHE A 321 19.99 7.93 -8.00
C PHE A 321 20.43 8.58 -6.68
N MET A 322 21.73 8.61 -6.33
CA MET A 322 22.22 9.26 -5.10
C MET A 322 21.86 10.75 -5.07
N LYS A 323 22.08 11.48 -6.16
CA LYS A 323 21.62 12.88 -6.29
C LYS A 323 20.11 13.00 -6.14
N GLN A 324 19.35 12.07 -6.71
CA GLN A 324 17.88 12.05 -6.60
C GLN A 324 17.42 11.82 -5.14
N THR A 325 18.09 10.94 -4.40
CA THR A 325 17.82 10.69 -2.98
C THR A 325 18.17 11.91 -2.12
N VAL A 326 19.28 12.61 -2.39
CA VAL A 326 19.62 13.86 -1.68
C VAL A 326 18.55 14.94 -1.91
N VAL A 327 18.15 15.20 -3.16
CA VAL A 327 17.09 16.17 -3.48
C VAL A 327 15.77 15.79 -2.80
N LYS A 328 15.40 14.50 -2.83
CA LYS A 328 14.22 13.99 -2.11
C LYS A 328 14.33 14.26 -0.60
N GLN A 329 15.48 13.97 0.02
CA GLN A 329 15.68 14.15 1.46
C GLN A 329 15.57 15.62 1.87
N THR A 330 16.09 16.56 1.07
CA THR A 330 15.93 18.00 1.31
C THR A 330 14.47 18.46 1.18
N LEU A 331 13.68 17.83 0.29
CA LEU A 331 12.26 18.15 0.13
C LEU A 331 11.38 17.57 1.25
N THR A 332 11.73 16.41 1.85
CA THR A 332 10.95 15.80 2.94
C THR A 332 11.39 16.29 4.33
N GLU A 333 12.69 16.31 4.61
CA GLU A 333 13.25 16.70 5.92
C GLU A 333 13.62 18.18 6.01
N GLY A 334 13.26 18.99 5.01
CA GLY A 334 13.52 20.43 4.98
C GLY A 334 13.07 21.16 6.25
N GLU A 335 11.96 20.71 6.84
CA GLU A 335 11.46 21.16 8.15
C GLU A 335 12.49 20.94 9.28
N ARG A 336 12.94 19.70 9.49
CA ARG A 336 13.92 19.35 10.53
C ARG A 336 15.27 20.04 10.29
N TYR A 337 15.66 20.23 9.02
CA TYR A 337 16.87 20.99 8.68
C TYR A 337 16.76 22.47 9.05
N VAL A 338 15.61 23.13 8.82
CA VAL A 338 15.40 24.53 9.24
C VAL A 338 15.50 24.68 10.76
N MET A 339 14.84 23.80 11.53
CA MET A 339 14.91 23.81 12.99
C MET A 339 16.34 23.59 13.52
N THR A 340 17.09 22.68 12.90
CA THR A 340 18.40 22.25 13.40
C THR A 340 19.56 23.17 13.00
N LEU A 341 19.54 23.72 11.78
CA LEU A 341 20.64 24.54 11.25
C LEU A 341 20.57 26.00 11.70
N PHE A 342 19.37 26.61 11.63
CA PHE A 342 19.20 28.03 11.96
C PHE A 342 18.94 28.28 13.46
N ASN A 343 18.81 27.22 14.27
CA ASN A 343 18.60 27.27 15.73
C ASN A 343 17.40 28.16 16.16
N VAL A 344 16.37 28.26 15.32
CA VAL A 344 15.19 29.13 15.53
C VAL A 344 14.28 28.65 16.67
N LEU A 345 14.54 27.45 17.20
CA LEU A 345 13.84 26.83 18.33
C LEU A 345 14.84 26.23 19.30
N THR A 346 14.58 26.33 20.61
CA THR A 346 15.39 25.65 21.63
C THR A 346 15.08 24.14 21.67
N PHE A 347 15.99 23.32 22.20
CA PHE A 347 15.81 21.86 22.23
C PHE A 347 14.63 21.38 23.09
N ALA A 348 14.19 22.20 24.05
CA ALA A 348 12.97 21.95 24.80
C ALA A 348 11.72 22.15 23.92
N GLU A 349 11.68 23.23 23.14
CA GLU A 349 10.57 23.52 22.22
C GLU A 349 10.51 22.53 21.07
N GLN A 350 11.66 22.12 20.51
CA GLN A 350 11.74 21.06 19.50
C GLN A 350 11.15 19.75 20.03
N GLY A 351 11.48 19.35 21.26
CA GLY A 351 10.92 18.14 21.89
C GLY A 351 9.41 18.20 22.14
N VAL A 352 8.89 19.36 22.56
CA VAL A 352 7.44 19.56 22.74
C VAL A 352 6.71 19.63 21.39
N TYR A 353 7.31 20.29 20.39
CA TYR A 353 6.81 20.31 19.01
C TYR A 353 6.74 18.90 18.41
N ASP A 354 7.81 18.09 18.53
CA ASP A 354 7.82 16.71 18.05
C ASP A 354 6.75 15.85 18.74
N ALA A 355 6.56 16.00 20.05
CA ALA A 355 5.52 15.29 20.79
C ALA A 355 4.10 15.68 20.30
N VAL A 356 3.83 16.98 20.18
CA VAL A 356 2.57 17.51 19.65
C VAL A 356 2.34 17.07 18.20
N ASN A 357 3.37 17.14 17.34
CA ASN A 357 3.25 16.80 15.93
C ASN A 357 2.97 15.29 15.73
N ASN A 358 3.65 14.42 16.48
CA ASN A 358 3.38 12.98 16.44
C ASN A 358 2.01 12.61 17.03
N LEU A 359 1.46 13.39 17.97
CA LEU A 359 0.13 13.20 18.55
C LEU A 359 -1.00 13.73 17.65
N GLY A 360 -0.85 14.93 17.08
CA GLY A 360 -1.85 15.54 16.19
C GLY A 360 -1.95 14.84 14.83
N SER A 361 -0.83 14.35 14.29
CA SER A 361 -0.81 13.59 13.03
C SER A 361 -1.46 12.20 13.09
N LEU A 362 -1.87 11.72 14.28
CA LEU A 362 -2.59 10.43 14.41
C LEU A 362 -3.91 10.43 13.63
N ALA A 363 -4.64 11.56 13.60
CA ALA A 363 -5.88 11.68 12.82
C ALA A 363 -5.63 11.55 11.31
N ALA A 364 -4.53 12.13 10.82
CA ALA A 364 -4.13 12.01 9.43
C ALA A 364 -3.76 10.55 9.08
N ARG A 365 -2.87 9.92 9.87
CA ARG A 365 -2.38 8.55 9.64
C ARG A 365 -3.48 7.48 9.72
N PHE A 366 -4.39 7.58 10.70
CA PHE A 366 -5.38 6.52 10.96
C PHE A 366 -6.76 6.76 10.35
N VAL A 367 -7.11 7.99 9.97
CA VAL A 367 -8.44 8.31 9.42
C VAL A 367 -8.37 8.96 8.04
N PHE A 368 -7.55 10.00 7.85
CA PHE A 368 -7.54 10.71 6.57
C PHE A 368 -6.88 9.88 5.46
N GLN A 369 -5.67 9.37 5.71
CA GLN A 369 -4.87 8.63 4.72
C GLN A 369 -5.58 7.39 4.15
N PRO A 370 -6.23 6.50 4.95
CA PRO A 370 -6.96 5.36 4.37
C PRO A 370 -8.09 5.79 3.44
N ILE A 371 -8.81 6.87 3.80
CA ILE A 371 -9.91 7.42 2.99
C ILE A 371 -9.36 8.13 1.74
N GLU A 372 -8.19 8.77 1.84
CA GLU A 372 -7.48 9.37 0.72
C GLU A 372 -7.02 8.32 -0.30
N GLU A 373 -6.39 7.23 0.16
CA GLU A 373 -5.95 6.11 -0.66
C GLU A 373 -7.15 5.43 -1.36
N SER A 374 -8.24 5.17 -0.63
CA SER A 374 -9.49 4.67 -1.23
C SER A 374 -10.10 5.65 -2.24
N GLY A 375 -10.08 6.96 -1.94
CA GLY A 375 -10.57 8.01 -2.84
C GLY A 375 -9.77 8.08 -4.14
N TYR A 376 -8.43 8.07 -4.06
CA TYR A 376 -7.56 8.02 -5.25
C TYR A 376 -7.86 6.80 -6.11
N LEU A 377 -7.96 5.61 -5.51
CA LEU A 377 -8.23 4.37 -6.24
C LEU A 377 -9.60 4.41 -6.93
N PHE A 378 -10.63 4.90 -6.24
CA PHE A 378 -11.97 5.09 -6.80
C PHE A 378 -11.96 6.06 -7.99
N PHE A 379 -11.40 7.27 -7.81
CA PHE A 379 -11.36 8.27 -8.89
C PHE A 379 -10.52 7.79 -10.08
N ALA A 380 -9.43 7.05 -9.85
CA ALA A 380 -8.58 6.50 -10.91
C ALA A 380 -9.20 5.31 -11.67
N GLN A 381 -10.30 4.73 -11.16
CA GLN A 381 -11.10 3.71 -11.85
C GLN A 381 -12.29 4.32 -12.61
N VAL A 382 -12.91 5.36 -12.04
CA VAL A 382 -14.10 6.02 -12.63
C VAL A 382 -13.73 7.05 -13.70
N LEU A 383 -12.63 7.81 -13.51
CA LEU A 383 -12.19 8.83 -14.46
C LEU A 383 -11.14 8.29 -15.43
N ARG A 384 -11.28 8.67 -16.70
CA ARG A 384 -10.28 8.38 -17.74
C ARG A 384 -9.32 9.58 -17.85
N ARG A 385 -8.02 9.34 -17.68
CA ARG A 385 -6.98 10.34 -17.97
C ARG A 385 -6.91 10.65 -19.46
N ASP A 386 -6.38 11.83 -19.78
CA ASP A 386 -6.12 12.31 -21.14
C ASP A 386 -7.38 12.38 -22.05
N VAL A 387 -8.58 12.41 -21.45
CA VAL A 387 -9.88 12.55 -22.12
C VAL A 387 -10.68 13.69 -21.47
N GLU A 388 -11.18 14.66 -22.25
CA GLU A 388 -12.00 15.75 -21.71
C GLU A 388 -13.25 15.24 -20.96
N ILE A 389 -13.57 15.84 -19.82
CA ILE A 389 -14.72 15.46 -18.98
C ILE A 389 -16.05 15.38 -19.76
N SER A 390 -16.23 16.27 -20.74
CA SER A 390 -17.42 16.37 -21.60
C SER A 390 -17.56 15.22 -22.63
N SER A 391 -16.56 14.34 -22.78
CA SER A 391 -16.62 13.14 -23.61
C SER A 391 -16.50 11.83 -22.81
N GLN A 392 -16.50 11.91 -21.47
CA GLN A 392 -16.63 10.74 -20.59
C GLN A 392 -18.12 10.41 -20.36
N LYS A 393 -18.45 9.25 -19.78
CA LYS A 393 -19.87 8.89 -19.56
C LYS A 393 -20.49 9.85 -18.53
N ALA A 394 -21.69 10.35 -18.80
CA ALA A 394 -22.41 11.24 -17.90
C ALA A 394 -22.57 10.65 -16.48
N ASP A 395 -22.84 9.34 -16.38
CA ASP A 395 -22.99 8.64 -15.09
C ASP A 395 -21.68 8.60 -14.29
N ASP A 396 -20.55 8.29 -14.95
CA ASP A 396 -19.22 8.25 -14.33
C ASP A 396 -18.80 9.67 -13.85
N VAL A 397 -19.12 10.71 -14.63
CA VAL A 397 -18.87 12.12 -14.28
C VAL A 397 -19.76 12.59 -13.12
N ALA A 398 -21.05 12.25 -13.13
CA ALA A 398 -21.97 12.58 -12.05
C ALA A 398 -21.57 11.89 -10.74
N LEU A 399 -21.25 10.58 -10.81
CA LEU A 399 -20.81 9.77 -9.69
C LEU A 399 -19.50 10.31 -9.09
N SER A 400 -18.48 10.59 -9.89
CA SER A 400 -17.22 11.16 -9.41
C SER A 400 -17.40 12.54 -8.76
N ALA A 401 -18.29 13.38 -9.31
CA ALA A 401 -18.61 14.67 -8.70
C ALA A 401 -19.33 14.52 -7.35
N ASP A 402 -20.32 13.63 -7.23
CA ASP A 402 -21.04 13.43 -5.97
C ASP A 402 -20.17 12.73 -4.91
N VAL A 403 -19.31 11.78 -5.27
CA VAL A 403 -18.35 11.19 -4.32
C VAL A 403 -17.35 12.25 -3.82
N LEU A 404 -16.77 13.06 -4.71
CA LEU A 404 -15.89 14.17 -4.31
C LEU A 404 -16.61 15.17 -3.38
N LYS A 405 -17.87 15.51 -3.68
CA LYS A 405 -18.72 16.38 -2.85
C LYS A 405 -18.90 15.83 -1.44
N HIS A 406 -19.17 14.53 -1.29
CA HIS A 406 -19.39 13.91 0.02
C HIS A 406 -18.07 13.68 0.79
N LEU A 407 -16.98 13.29 0.12
CA LEU A 407 -15.66 13.17 0.76
C LEU A 407 -15.13 14.51 1.28
N LEU A 408 -15.20 15.59 0.48
CA LEU A 408 -14.81 16.93 0.92
C LEU A 408 -15.62 17.36 2.15
N LYS A 409 -16.92 17.08 2.14
CA LYS A 409 -17.83 17.43 3.25
C LYS A 409 -17.56 16.63 4.53
N MET A 410 -17.28 15.33 4.39
CA MET A 410 -16.89 14.46 5.49
C MET A 410 -15.61 14.97 6.17
N MET A 411 -14.57 15.26 5.40
CA MET A 411 -13.30 15.75 5.94
C MET A 411 -13.41 17.16 6.51
N THR A 412 -14.19 18.05 5.89
CA THR A 412 -14.45 19.39 6.44
C THR A 412 -15.12 19.27 7.81
N LEU A 413 -16.14 18.42 7.95
CA LEU A 413 -16.83 18.20 9.22
C LEU A 413 -15.91 17.57 10.27
N LEU A 414 -15.19 16.50 9.93
CA LEU A 414 -14.29 15.80 10.85
C LEU A 414 -13.14 16.72 11.31
N GLY A 415 -12.50 17.44 10.40
CA GLY A 415 -11.48 18.43 10.72
C GLY A 415 -12.01 19.59 11.57
N THR A 416 -13.25 20.05 11.32
CA THR A 416 -13.91 21.09 12.13
C THR A 416 -14.20 20.62 13.55
N VAL A 417 -14.65 19.36 13.72
CA VAL A 417 -14.85 18.75 15.04
C VAL A 417 -13.51 18.61 15.79
N ILE A 418 -12.46 18.11 15.13
CA ILE A 418 -11.12 18.02 15.73
C ILE A 418 -10.58 19.40 16.10
N LEU A 419 -10.77 20.41 15.25
CA LEU A 419 -10.39 21.80 15.53
C LEU A 419 -11.05 22.32 16.83
N ILE A 420 -12.37 22.20 16.94
CA ILE A 420 -13.18 22.77 18.03
C ILE A 420 -12.87 22.13 19.38
N PHE A 421 -12.98 20.80 19.48
CA PHE A 421 -12.67 20.11 20.72
C PHE A 421 -11.16 20.11 20.99
N GLY A 422 -10.33 20.11 19.95
CA GLY A 422 -8.90 20.33 20.05
C GLY A 422 -8.52 21.65 20.72
N GLN A 423 -9.27 22.74 20.49
CA GLN A 423 -8.98 24.00 21.17
C GLN A 423 -9.08 23.88 22.70
N THR A 424 -10.14 23.25 23.20
CA THR A 424 -10.51 23.29 24.63
C THR A 424 -10.08 22.05 25.42
N TYR A 425 -9.69 20.97 24.75
CA TYR A 425 -9.23 19.73 25.40
C TYR A 425 -7.72 19.47 25.22
N SER A 426 -6.99 20.35 24.52
CA SER A 426 -5.53 20.23 24.31
C SER A 426 -4.74 20.08 25.62
N GLN A 427 -5.02 20.89 26.64
CA GLN A 427 -4.28 20.83 27.90
C GLN A 427 -4.53 19.50 28.65
N LEU A 428 -5.80 19.06 28.71
CA LEU A 428 -6.17 17.79 29.33
C LEU A 428 -5.58 16.58 28.58
N LEU A 429 -5.58 16.60 27.25
CA LEU A 429 -5.01 15.56 26.41
C LEU A 429 -3.50 15.40 26.65
N LEU A 430 -2.76 16.51 26.67
CA LEU A 430 -1.32 16.50 26.95
C LEU A 430 -1.02 16.09 28.40
N HIS A 431 -1.85 16.50 29.36
CA HIS A 431 -1.71 16.08 30.76
C HIS A 431 -1.93 14.57 30.94
N LEU A 432 -2.89 13.99 30.20
CA LEU A 432 -3.13 12.54 30.20
C LEU A 432 -2.01 11.77 29.49
N TYR A 433 -1.39 12.35 28.45
CA TYR A 433 -0.33 11.71 27.66
C TYR A 433 1.06 11.78 28.32
N GLY A 434 1.41 12.91 28.94
CA GLY A 434 2.76 13.16 29.47
C GLY A 434 2.82 14.04 30.72
N GLY A 435 1.70 14.24 31.42
CA GLY A 435 1.63 15.03 32.66
C GLY A 435 1.98 16.50 32.48
N THR A 436 2.38 17.13 33.59
CA THR A 436 2.84 18.54 33.66
C THR A 436 3.97 18.85 32.69
N ALA A 437 4.85 17.89 32.42
CA ALA A 437 5.97 18.05 31.48
C ALA A 437 5.54 18.35 30.02
N LEU A 438 4.28 18.08 29.66
CA LEU A 438 3.70 18.43 28.36
C LEU A 438 2.43 19.31 28.45
N SER A 439 1.70 19.30 29.56
CA SER A 439 0.54 20.18 29.76
C SER A 439 0.90 21.61 30.16
N ASP A 440 2.12 21.85 30.63
CA ASP A 440 2.52 23.15 31.18
C ASP A 440 3.50 23.84 30.23
N GLY A 441 3.42 25.18 30.15
CA GLY A 441 4.17 25.95 29.16
C GLY A 441 3.51 25.92 27.77
N ILE A 442 4.31 25.75 26.71
CA ILE A 442 3.84 25.96 25.32
C ILE A 442 3.08 24.77 24.70
N GLY A 443 3.11 23.59 25.32
CA GLY A 443 2.52 22.37 24.76
C GLY A 443 1.05 22.53 24.35
N PRO A 444 0.14 23.00 25.23
CA PRO A 444 -1.25 23.22 24.87
C PRO A 444 -1.44 24.24 23.75
N LEU A 445 -0.62 25.29 23.69
CA LEU A 445 -0.69 26.29 22.63
C LEU A 445 -0.29 25.68 21.28
N LEU A 446 0.76 24.86 21.23
CA LEU A 446 1.15 24.14 20.03
C LEU A 446 0.08 23.14 19.59
N MET A 447 -0.51 22.37 20.52
CA MET A 447 -1.57 21.42 20.19
C MET A 447 -2.82 22.13 19.66
N ARG A 448 -3.21 23.28 20.23
CA ARG A 448 -4.29 24.14 19.72
C ARG A 448 -4.06 24.57 18.27
N TRP A 449 -2.84 25.01 17.92
CA TRP A 449 -2.48 25.35 16.54
C TRP A 449 -2.35 24.11 15.64
N HIS A 450 -1.90 22.97 16.15
CA HIS A 450 -1.86 21.72 15.38
C HIS A 450 -3.28 21.24 15.03
N CYS A 451 -4.27 21.42 15.91
CA CYS A 451 -5.67 21.17 15.58
C CYS A 451 -6.24 22.08 14.48
N VAL A 452 -5.64 23.27 14.23
CA VAL A 452 -5.90 24.07 13.01
C VAL A 452 -5.25 23.41 11.79
N TYR A 453 -3.98 22.99 11.91
CA TYR A 453 -3.25 22.30 10.84
C TYR A 453 -3.93 20.99 10.41
N VAL A 454 -4.51 20.22 11.34
CA VAL A 454 -5.27 18.99 11.05
C VAL A 454 -6.49 19.25 10.15
N LEU A 455 -7.16 20.41 10.25
CA LEU A 455 -8.22 20.78 9.30
C LEU A 455 -7.66 21.02 7.89
N PHE A 456 -6.48 21.66 7.76
CA PHE A 456 -5.82 21.81 6.47
C PHE A 456 -5.41 20.45 5.89
N LEU A 457 -4.84 19.53 6.68
CA LEU A 457 -4.50 18.17 6.25
C LEU A 457 -5.74 17.40 5.74
N ALA A 458 -6.86 17.47 6.46
CA ALA A 458 -8.12 16.81 6.09
C ALA A 458 -8.66 17.27 4.72
N LEU A 459 -8.56 18.57 4.45
CA LEU A 459 -8.96 19.16 3.16
C LEU A 459 -7.97 18.85 2.04
N ASN A 460 -6.66 18.92 2.34
CA ASN A 460 -5.60 18.73 1.37
C ASN A 460 -5.66 17.34 0.73
N GLY A 461 -5.69 16.28 1.54
CA GLY A 461 -5.71 14.89 1.05
C GLY A 461 -6.84 14.61 0.06
N VAL A 462 -8.08 15.00 0.37
CA VAL A 462 -9.21 14.78 -0.56
C VAL A 462 -9.11 15.64 -1.83
N THR A 463 -8.54 16.85 -1.75
CA THR A 463 -8.28 17.62 -2.99
C THR A 463 -7.18 16.96 -3.84
N GLU A 464 -6.10 16.46 -3.23
CA GLU A 464 -4.97 15.87 -3.96
C GLU A 464 -5.27 14.47 -4.50
N CYS A 465 -6.03 13.63 -3.78
CA CYS A 465 -6.39 12.29 -4.25
C CYS A 465 -7.24 12.34 -5.52
N PHE A 466 -8.15 13.32 -5.62
CA PHE A 466 -8.90 13.60 -6.85
C PHE A 466 -7.99 14.18 -7.95
N VAL A 467 -7.21 15.22 -7.63
CA VAL A 467 -6.34 15.90 -8.59
C VAL A 467 -5.34 14.92 -9.22
N PHE A 468 -4.67 14.10 -8.42
CA PHE A 468 -3.74 13.08 -8.91
C PHE A 468 -4.42 11.92 -9.66
N ALA A 469 -5.70 11.64 -9.43
CA ALA A 469 -6.44 10.69 -10.25
C ALA A 469 -6.75 11.29 -11.64
N ALA A 470 -7.27 12.52 -11.67
CA ALA A 470 -7.80 13.18 -12.86
C ALA A 470 -6.74 13.80 -13.80
N MET A 471 -5.61 14.28 -13.27
CA MET A 471 -4.58 14.97 -14.07
C MET A 471 -3.97 14.10 -15.17
N THR A 472 -3.73 14.75 -16.33
CA THR A 472 -2.87 14.24 -17.41
C THR A 472 -1.41 14.17 -16.97
N LYS A 473 -0.56 13.47 -17.75
CA LYS A 473 0.88 13.41 -17.45
C LYS A 473 1.53 14.80 -17.44
N GLN A 474 1.19 15.66 -18.40
CA GLN A 474 1.77 17.01 -18.49
C GLN A 474 1.37 17.89 -17.30
N GLU A 475 0.13 17.78 -16.82
CA GLU A 475 -0.33 18.48 -15.62
C GLU A 475 0.34 17.97 -14.34
N ILE A 476 0.67 16.67 -14.26
CA ILE A 476 1.48 16.12 -13.15
C ILE A 476 2.89 16.72 -13.15
N ASP A 477 3.57 16.78 -14.31
CA ASP A 477 4.91 17.37 -14.41
C ASP A 477 4.91 18.88 -14.11
N ASP A 478 3.86 19.61 -14.52
CA ASP A 478 3.61 21.01 -14.16
C ASP A 478 3.28 21.21 -12.67
N HIS A 479 2.50 20.30 -12.07
CA HIS A 479 2.17 20.31 -10.65
C HIS A 479 3.42 20.02 -9.79
N ASN A 480 4.26 19.06 -10.17
CA ASN A 480 5.54 18.78 -9.50
C ASN A 480 6.45 20.02 -9.49
N ARG A 481 6.50 20.77 -10.61
CA ARG A 481 7.25 22.05 -10.68
C ARG A 481 6.67 23.12 -9.76
N ARG A 482 5.34 23.19 -9.62
CA ARG A 482 4.67 24.12 -8.67
C ARG A 482 4.87 23.70 -7.22
N LEU A 483 4.85 22.41 -6.91
CA LEU A 483 5.10 21.87 -5.58
C LEU A 483 6.51 22.26 -5.09
N ALA A 484 7.54 22.17 -5.94
CA ALA A 484 8.89 22.64 -5.60
C ALA A 484 8.94 24.15 -5.27
N VAL A 485 8.13 24.99 -5.93
CA VAL A 485 7.98 26.41 -5.59
C VAL A 485 7.26 26.58 -4.24
N PHE A 486 6.20 25.79 -3.97
CA PHE A 486 5.55 25.80 -2.66
C PHE A 486 6.50 25.36 -1.53
N SER A 487 7.35 24.35 -1.75
CA SER A 487 8.40 23.95 -0.80
C SER A 487 9.40 25.08 -0.51
N ALA A 488 9.82 25.84 -1.55
CA ALA A 488 10.72 26.99 -1.36
C ALA A 488 10.04 28.13 -0.58
N VAL A 489 8.78 28.44 -0.88
CA VAL A 489 7.97 29.43 -0.14
C VAL A 489 7.74 28.96 1.31
N PHE A 490 7.48 27.68 1.52
CA PHE A 490 7.35 27.08 2.85
C PHE A 490 8.64 27.23 3.67
N LEU A 491 9.81 26.89 3.12
CA LEU A 491 11.09 27.02 3.85
C LEU A 491 11.37 28.47 4.26
N ALA A 492 11.10 29.44 3.38
CA ALA A 492 11.22 30.86 3.70
C ALA A 492 10.20 31.31 4.75
N ALA A 493 8.93 30.91 4.61
CA ALA A 493 7.87 31.21 5.58
C ALA A 493 8.16 30.60 6.96
N SER A 494 8.68 29.38 7.01
CA SER A 494 9.07 28.69 8.24
C SER A 494 10.22 29.42 8.95
N TYR A 495 11.24 29.87 8.22
CA TYR A 495 12.30 30.69 8.82
C TYR A 495 11.76 32.01 9.39
N CYS A 496 11.00 32.78 8.59
CA CYS A 496 10.47 34.08 9.01
C CYS A 496 9.46 33.96 10.16
N LEU A 497 8.41 33.12 10.02
CA LEU A 497 7.35 33.01 11.01
C LEU A 497 7.85 32.41 12.33
N THR A 498 8.77 31.44 12.29
CA THR A 498 9.38 30.90 13.53
C THR A 498 10.24 31.94 14.23
N SER A 499 10.87 32.86 13.49
CA SER A 499 11.62 33.98 14.07
C SER A 499 10.74 35.03 14.78
N TYR A 500 9.46 35.15 14.41
CA TYR A 500 8.51 36.08 15.04
C TYR A 500 7.57 35.44 16.09
N PHE A 501 7.20 34.17 15.90
CA PHE A 501 6.17 33.48 16.70
C PHE A 501 6.67 32.16 17.32
N GLY A 502 7.97 31.89 17.28
CA GLY A 502 8.56 30.65 17.80
C GLY A 502 7.93 29.40 17.15
N SER A 503 7.79 28.34 17.94
CA SER A 503 7.28 27.04 17.46
C SER A 503 5.85 27.08 16.92
N VAL A 504 5.04 28.07 17.32
CA VAL A 504 3.72 28.34 16.72
C VAL A 504 3.86 28.83 15.28
N GLY A 505 4.84 29.71 15.03
CA GLY A 505 5.15 30.22 13.69
C GLY A 505 5.49 29.11 12.69
N PHE A 506 6.13 28.05 13.17
CA PHE A 506 6.41 26.86 12.36
C PHE A 506 5.13 26.13 11.94
N ILE A 507 4.18 25.92 12.87
CA ILE A 507 2.87 25.33 12.55
C ILE A 507 2.10 26.21 11.54
N VAL A 508 2.15 27.54 11.71
CA VAL A 508 1.50 28.48 10.79
C VAL A 508 2.13 28.43 9.38
N ALA A 509 3.45 28.27 9.26
CA ALA A 509 4.10 28.08 7.97
C ALA A 509 3.66 26.77 7.27
N ASN A 510 3.51 25.68 8.04
CA ASN A 510 2.93 24.43 7.55
C ASN A 510 1.47 24.58 7.12
N CYS A 511 0.65 25.36 7.85
CA CYS A 511 -0.70 25.73 7.41
C CYS A 511 -0.69 26.52 6.10
N LEU A 512 0.24 27.46 5.88
CA LEU A 512 0.36 28.21 4.63
C LEU A 512 0.77 27.32 3.43
N ASN A 513 1.64 26.33 3.65
CA ASN A 513 2.00 25.34 2.65
C ASN A 513 0.76 24.54 2.20
N MET A 514 0.03 23.96 3.15
CA MET A 514 -1.19 23.19 2.87
C MET A 514 -2.32 24.06 2.30
N ALA A 515 -2.47 25.30 2.75
CA ALA A 515 -3.41 26.26 2.15
C ALA A 515 -3.09 26.55 0.68
N SER A 516 -1.81 26.66 0.33
CA SER A 516 -1.36 26.86 -1.06
C SER A 516 -1.65 25.64 -1.94
N ARG A 517 -1.41 24.43 -1.42
CA ARG A 517 -1.75 23.15 -2.07
C ARG A 517 -3.25 23.00 -2.28
N ILE A 518 -4.08 23.25 -1.25
CA ILE A 518 -5.55 23.24 -1.34
C ILE A 518 -6.04 24.28 -2.34
N ALA A 519 -5.51 25.51 -2.33
CA ALA A 519 -5.90 26.54 -3.29
C ALA A 519 -5.62 26.10 -4.73
N HIS A 520 -4.47 25.47 -4.99
CA HIS A 520 -4.16 24.87 -6.29
C HIS A 520 -5.14 23.75 -6.67
N GLY A 521 -5.41 22.81 -5.76
CA GLY A 521 -6.35 21.71 -5.98
C GLY A 521 -7.80 22.19 -6.24
N VAL A 522 -8.27 23.17 -5.47
CA VAL A 522 -9.59 23.79 -5.63
C VAL A 522 -9.70 24.55 -6.96
N LEU A 523 -8.64 25.24 -7.40
CA LEU A 523 -8.59 25.88 -8.72
C LEU A 523 -8.63 24.84 -9.84
N PHE A 524 -7.89 23.73 -9.72
CA PHE A 524 -7.95 22.61 -10.67
C PHE A 524 -9.35 22.00 -10.74
N ILE A 525 -9.95 21.61 -9.60
CA ILE A 525 -11.30 21.03 -9.54
C ILE A 525 -12.34 21.99 -10.13
N ARG A 526 -12.23 23.30 -9.87
CA ARG A 526 -13.11 24.33 -10.45
C ARG A 526 -12.93 24.44 -11.97
N GLY A 527 -11.72 24.27 -12.49
CA GLY A 527 -11.43 24.23 -13.92
C GLY A 527 -11.97 22.96 -14.59
N TYR A 528 -11.70 21.80 -13.99
CA TYR A 528 -12.08 20.47 -14.49
C TYR A 528 -13.60 20.36 -14.69
N TYR A 529 -14.41 20.67 -13.66
CA TYR A 529 -15.87 20.63 -13.75
C TYR A 529 -16.51 21.86 -14.45
N LYS A 530 -15.73 22.85 -14.93
CA LYS A 530 -16.25 24.13 -15.47
C LYS A 530 -17.25 23.96 -16.63
N ARG A 531 -17.10 22.90 -17.43
CA ARG A 531 -17.99 22.58 -18.57
C ARG A 531 -19.16 21.65 -18.21
N THR A 532 -19.41 21.41 -16.93
CA THR A 532 -20.48 20.53 -16.43
C THR A 532 -21.40 21.27 -15.45
N GLU A 533 -22.58 20.71 -15.20
CA GLU A 533 -23.50 21.28 -14.21
C GLU A 533 -23.08 21.03 -12.76
N HIS A 534 -22.22 20.01 -12.53
CA HIS A 534 -21.82 19.57 -11.20
C HIS A 534 -20.91 20.57 -10.48
N ARG A 535 -21.12 20.75 -9.18
CA ARG A 535 -20.35 21.69 -8.33
C ARG A 535 -19.85 21.02 -7.05
N PRO A 536 -18.91 20.06 -7.14
CA PRO A 536 -18.47 19.25 -6.00
C PRO A 536 -17.88 20.07 -4.85
N LEU A 537 -17.24 21.20 -5.16
CA LEU A 537 -16.68 22.14 -4.18
C LEU A 537 -17.71 22.70 -3.17
N ARG A 538 -19.02 22.55 -3.41
CA ARG A 538 -20.06 22.81 -2.40
C ARG A 538 -19.92 21.91 -1.16
N GLY A 539 -19.19 20.79 -1.24
CA GLY A 539 -18.86 19.95 -0.09
C GLY A 539 -18.04 20.66 0.99
N LEU A 540 -17.21 21.65 0.62
CA LEU A 540 -16.38 22.44 1.54
C LEU A 540 -17.16 23.32 2.54
N ILE A 541 -18.49 23.39 2.43
CA ILE A 541 -19.34 24.23 3.27
C ILE A 541 -20.37 23.34 4.00
N PRO A 542 -20.14 22.99 5.27
CA PRO A 542 -21.12 22.32 6.11
C PRO A 542 -22.41 23.13 6.27
N HIS A 543 -23.51 22.46 6.56
CA HIS A 543 -24.80 23.11 6.77
C HIS A 543 -24.74 24.13 7.92
N ARG A 544 -25.29 25.34 7.72
CA ARG A 544 -25.16 26.47 8.66
C ARG A 544 -25.56 26.13 10.11
N ALA A 545 -26.57 25.30 10.30
CA ALA A 545 -26.99 24.86 11.64
C ALA A 545 -25.95 23.98 12.35
N VAL A 546 -25.17 23.18 11.60
CA VAL A 546 -24.05 22.40 12.14
C VAL A 546 -22.93 23.34 12.59
N LEU A 547 -22.56 24.30 11.75
CA LEU A 547 -21.57 25.33 12.09
C LEU A 547 -21.99 26.15 13.33
N PHE A 548 -23.28 26.45 13.48
CA PHE A 548 -23.82 27.11 14.68
C PHE A 548 -23.71 26.22 15.93
N THR A 549 -24.13 24.94 15.86
CA THR A 549 -23.95 24.00 17.01
C THR A 549 -22.48 23.76 17.35
N CYS A 550 -21.60 23.79 16.36
CA CYS A 550 -20.16 23.74 16.51
C CYS A 550 -19.60 24.97 17.26
N GLY A 551 -20.02 26.18 16.86
CA GLY A 551 -19.64 27.42 17.56
C GLY A 551 -20.17 27.48 19.00
N LEU A 552 -21.41 27.02 19.24
CA LEU A 552 -21.96 26.93 20.59
C LEU A 552 -21.21 25.89 21.45
N ALA A 553 -20.88 24.73 20.89
CA ALA A 553 -20.09 23.70 21.56
C ALA A 553 -18.67 24.21 21.93
N TYR A 554 -18.04 25.00 21.05
CA TYR A 554 -16.77 25.67 21.36
C TYR A 554 -16.90 26.60 22.57
N VAL A 555 -17.88 27.51 22.57
CA VAL A 555 -18.09 28.48 23.67
C VAL A 555 -18.36 27.77 25.00
N VAL A 556 -19.25 26.76 25.01
CA VAL A 556 -19.55 25.99 26.22
C VAL A 556 -18.33 25.21 26.71
N SER A 557 -17.55 24.61 25.80
CA SER A 557 -16.34 23.85 26.17
C SER A 557 -15.21 24.78 26.66
N ALA A 558 -15.10 26.00 26.13
CA ALA A 558 -14.10 26.99 26.56
C ALA A 558 -14.42 27.58 27.93
N VAL A 559 -15.70 27.85 28.21
CA VAL A 559 -16.15 28.20 29.58
C VAL A 559 -15.88 27.03 30.53
N SER A 560 -16.19 25.79 30.11
CA SER A 560 -15.92 24.57 30.89
C SER A 560 -14.43 24.37 31.18
N GLU A 561 -13.54 24.63 30.21
CA GLU A 561 -12.08 24.60 30.40
C GLU A 561 -11.67 25.63 31.46
N ALA A 562 -12.10 26.88 31.32
CA ALA A 562 -11.76 27.97 32.24
C ALA A 562 -12.29 27.79 33.68
N THR A 563 -13.41 27.08 33.87
CA THR A 563 -13.97 26.81 35.22
C THR A 563 -13.45 25.52 35.84
N PHE A 564 -13.20 24.47 35.04
CA PHE A 564 -13.03 23.10 35.54
C PHE A 564 -11.68 22.42 35.21
N CYS A 565 -10.92 22.91 34.21
CA CYS A 565 -9.56 22.45 33.92
C CYS A 565 -8.51 23.37 34.59
N CYS A 566 -7.26 22.96 34.80
CA CYS A 566 -6.81 21.63 35.18
C CYS A 566 -5.84 21.83 36.36
N GLY A 567 -6.10 21.17 37.50
CA GLY A 567 -5.36 21.39 38.76
C GLY A 567 -6.24 21.45 40.02
N ARG A 568 -7.57 21.61 39.87
CA ARG A 568 -8.54 21.60 40.98
C ARG A 568 -8.98 20.18 41.43
N GLY A 569 -8.26 19.13 40.99
CA GLY A 569 -8.52 17.73 41.35
C GLY A 569 -9.30 16.92 40.30
N VAL A 570 -9.12 15.60 40.34
CA VAL A 570 -9.58 14.65 39.30
C VAL A 570 -11.09 14.70 39.06
N LEU A 571 -11.90 14.90 40.11
CA LEU A 571 -13.36 15.01 40.00
C LEU A 571 -13.79 16.16 39.07
N VAL A 572 -13.05 17.27 39.11
CA VAL A 572 -13.35 18.49 38.35
C VAL A 572 -12.98 18.30 36.87
N SER A 573 -11.86 17.61 36.59
CA SER A 573 -11.51 17.18 35.22
C SER A 573 -12.55 16.22 34.63
N ILE A 574 -13.15 15.33 35.44
CA ILE A 574 -14.24 14.44 34.98
C ILE A 574 -15.49 15.26 34.58
N LEU A 575 -15.85 16.30 35.34
CA LEU A 575 -16.96 17.20 34.95
C LEU A 575 -16.67 17.89 33.62
N HIS A 576 -15.45 18.38 33.39
CA HIS A 576 -15.06 18.98 32.11
C HIS A 576 -15.19 18.00 30.92
N VAL A 577 -14.83 16.73 31.11
CA VAL A 577 -15.03 15.66 30.10
C VAL A 577 -16.51 15.38 29.87
N LEU A 578 -17.35 15.37 30.91
CA LEU A 578 -18.79 15.15 30.78
C LEU A 578 -19.48 16.28 29.99
N PHE A 579 -19.14 17.55 30.25
CA PHE A 579 -19.61 18.67 29.43
C PHE A 579 -19.18 18.54 27.96
N GLY A 580 -17.94 18.09 27.71
CA GLY A 580 -17.43 17.80 26.37
C GLY A 580 -18.21 16.70 25.67
N ALA A 581 -18.48 15.58 26.35
CA ALA A 581 -19.25 14.46 25.82
C ALA A 581 -20.68 14.85 25.45
N ILE A 582 -21.34 15.71 26.24
CA ILE A 582 -22.66 16.27 25.93
C ILE A 582 -22.57 17.17 24.67
N CYS A 583 -21.62 18.10 24.63
CA CYS A 583 -21.45 19.01 23.48
C CYS A 583 -21.11 18.25 22.18
N PHE A 584 -20.25 17.23 22.27
CA PHE A 584 -19.89 16.35 21.16
C PHE A 584 -21.10 15.56 20.65
N SER A 585 -21.91 14.99 21.56
CA SER A 585 -23.15 14.29 21.22
C SER A 585 -24.16 15.20 20.51
N LEU A 586 -24.29 16.45 20.95
CA LEU A 586 -25.15 17.45 20.30
C LEU A 586 -24.65 17.83 18.90
N VAL A 587 -23.33 17.95 18.70
CA VAL A 587 -22.73 18.20 17.37
C VAL A 587 -22.93 17.00 16.44
N LEU A 588 -22.71 15.76 16.91
CA LEU A 588 -23.00 14.54 16.14
C LEU A 588 -24.48 14.42 15.76
N PHE A 589 -25.40 14.72 16.69
CA PHE A 589 -26.83 14.74 16.41
C PHE A 589 -27.20 15.83 15.38
N SER A 590 -26.61 17.02 15.47
CA SER A 590 -26.77 18.10 14.49
C SER A 590 -26.32 17.66 13.09
N ILE A 591 -25.16 17.01 12.98
CA ILE A 591 -24.66 16.41 11.73
C ILE A 591 -25.65 15.36 11.21
N PHE A 592 -26.03 14.37 12.03
CA PHE A 592 -26.92 13.28 11.64
C PHE A 592 -28.28 13.77 11.11
N VAL A 593 -28.89 14.76 11.80
CA VAL A 593 -30.21 15.29 11.44
C VAL A 593 -30.17 16.20 10.21
N LYS A 594 -29.13 17.03 10.05
CA LYS A 594 -29.04 18.04 8.98
C LYS A 594 -28.31 17.57 7.73
N GLU A 595 -27.37 16.63 7.85
CA GLU A 595 -26.50 16.18 6.76
C GLU A 595 -26.89 14.77 6.26
N ARG A 596 -28.19 14.48 6.17
CA ARG A 596 -28.74 13.16 5.80
C ARG A 596 -28.14 12.53 4.53
N GLN A 597 -27.80 13.34 3.52
CA GLN A 597 -27.13 12.86 2.29
C GLN A 597 -25.74 12.25 2.60
N LEU A 598 -24.99 12.86 3.52
CA LEU A 598 -23.69 12.35 3.96
C LEU A 598 -23.85 11.08 4.81
N VAL A 599 -24.89 11.00 5.67
CA VAL A 599 -25.19 9.79 6.44
C VAL A 599 -25.52 8.61 5.51
N GLY A 600 -26.35 8.84 4.48
CA GLY A 600 -26.64 7.83 3.46
C GLY A 600 -25.39 7.36 2.72
N PHE A 601 -24.58 8.30 2.24
CA PHE A 601 -23.28 8.00 1.61
C PHE A 601 -22.36 7.18 2.53
N PHE A 602 -22.26 7.55 3.82
CA PHE A 602 -21.41 6.84 4.78
C PHE A 602 -21.88 5.41 5.04
N LEU A 603 -23.19 5.17 5.11
CA LEU A 603 -23.75 3.81 5.28
C LEU A 603 -23.43 2.93 4.06
N THR A 604 -23.64 3.44 2.84
CA THR A 604 -23.29 2.72 1.61
C THR A 604 -21.78 2.47 1.50
N PHE A 605 -20.94 3.47 1.83
CA PHE A 605 -19.49 3.35 1.79
C PHE A 605 -18.96 2.36 2.85
N ALA A 606 -19.60 2.28 4.02
CA ALA A 606 -19.27 1.31 5.06
C ALA A 606 -19.64 -0.13 4.63
N GLU A 607 -20.83 -0.35 4.07
CA GLU A 607 -21.20 -1.69 3.55
C GLU A 607 -20.27 -2.10 2.41
N GLN A 608 -19.97 -1.19 1.48
CA GLN A 608 -19.09 -1.49 0.35
C GLN A 608 -17.63 -1.70 0.77
N GLY A 609 -17.13 -0.96 1.76
CA GLY A 609 -15.81 -1.22 2.36
C GLY A 609 -15.72 -2.57 3.08
N VAL A 610 -16.79 -3.01 3.74
CA VAL A 610 -16.90 -4.37 4.30
C VAL A 610 -16.92 -5.42 3.18
N TYR A 611 -17.69 -5.20 2.11
CA TYR A 611 -17.72 -6.07 0.94
C TYR A 611 -16.34 -6.20 0.29
N ASP A 612 -15.62 -5.10 0.04
CA ASP A 612 -14.31 -5.11 -0.61
C ASP A 612 -13.22 -5.73 0.28
N ALA A 613 -13.29 -5.55 1.60
CA ALA A 613 -12.42 -6.26 2.55
C ALA A 613 -12.67 -7.78 2.51
N VAL A 614 -13.93 -8.21 2.57
CA VAL A 614 -14.32 -9.63 2.48
C VAL A 614 -13.93 -10.23 1.12
N ASN A 615 -14.15 -9.51 0.02
CA ASN A 615 -13.84 -9.94 -1.34
C ASN A 615 -12.32 -10.09 -1.56
N ASN A 616 -11.50 -9.15 -1.08
CA ASN A 616 -10.04 -9.27 -1.16
C ASN A 616 -9.48 -10.39 -0.27
N LEU A 617 -10.06 -10.61 0.91
CA LEU A 617 -9.65 -11.68 1.82
C LEU A 617 -10.11 -13.08 1.32
N GLY A 618 -11.31 -13.18 0.75
CA GLY A 618 -11.86 -14.42 0.18
C GLY A 618 -11.20 -14.82 -1.15
N SER A 619 -10.94 -13.87 -2.05
CA SER A 619 -10.24 -14.13 -3.32
C SER A 619 -8.74 -14.45 -3.15
N LEU A 620 -8.21 -14.39 -1.92
CA LEU A 620 -6.82 -14.72 -1.60
C LEU A 620 -6.46 -16.17 -1.98
N ALA A 621 -7.36 -17.13 -1.74
CA ALA A 621 -7.17 -18.52 -2.17
C ALA A 621 -7.11 -18.67 -3.70
N ALA A 622 -7.93 -17.89 -4.42
CA ALA A 622 -7.94 -17.89 -5.88
C ALA A 622 -6.65 -17.32 -6.46
N ARG A 623 -6.20 -16.14 -5.98
CA ARG A 623 -4.99 -15.45 -6.47
C ARG A 623 -3.70 -16.25 -6.21
N PHE A 624 -3.56 -16.87 -5.04
CA PHE A 624 -2.31 -17.54 -4.66
C PHE A 624 -2.27 -19.05 -4.90
N VAL A 625 -3.41 -19.72 -5.11
CA VAL A 625 -3.46 -21.18 -5.29
C VAL A 625 -4.15 -21.60 -6.58
N PHE A 626 -5.34 -21.08 -6.89
CA PHE A 626 -6.08 -21.54 -8.08
C PHE A 626 -5.46 -21.01 -9.37
N GLN A 627 -5.27 -19.69 -9.49
CA GLN A 627 -4.76 -19.05 -10.71
C GLN A 627 -3.40 -19.64 -11.18
N PRO A 628 -2.38 -19.84 -10.32
CA PRO A 628 -1.13 -20.46 -10.76
C PRO A 628 -1.29 -21.89 -11.29
N ILE A 629 -2.29 -22.64 -10.82
CA ILE A 629 -2.57 -24.01 -11.24
C ILE A 629 -3.46 -24.02 -12.50
N GLU A 630 -4.35 -23.05 -12.66
CA GLU A 630 -5.12 -22.78 -13.88
C GLU A 630 -4.20 -22.44 -15.06
N GLU A 631 -3.30 -21.48 -14.87
CA GLU A 631 -2.29 -21.07 -15.85
C GLU A 631 -1.35 -22.24 -16.21
N SER A 632 -0.86 -22.98 -15.20
CA SER A 632 -0.03 -24.19 -15.42
C SER A 632 -0.81 -25.29 -16.17
N GLY A 633 -2.09 -25.47 -15.86
CA GLY A 633 -2.97 -26.45 -16.49
C GLY A 633 -3.24 -26.12 -17.97
N TYR A 634 -3.56 -24.86 -18.27
CA TYR A 634 -3.71 -24.39 -19.66
C TYR A 634 -2.43 -24.65 -20.48
N LEU A 635 -1.27 -24.26 -19.95
CA LEU A 635 0.01 -24.44 -20.63
C LEU A 635 0.32 -25.93 -20.86
N PHE A 636 0.03 -26.80 -19.90
CA PHE A 636 0.18 -28.25 -20.04
C PHE A 636 -0.73 -28.81 -21.13
N PHE A 637 -2.04 -28.54 -21.06
CA PHE A 637 -2.99 -29.07 -22.04
C PHE A 637 -2.72 -28.53 -23.46
N ALA A 638 -2.29 -27.27 -23.60
CA ALA A 638 -1.94 -26.66 -24.88
C ALA A 638 -0.59 -27.15 -25.46
N GLN A 639 0.21 -27.91 -24.70
CA GLN A 639 1.42 -28.60 -25.18
C GLN A 639 1.13 -30.06 -25.56
N VAL A 640 0.24 -30.74 -24.82
CA VAL A 640 -0.11 -32.15 -25.03
C VAL A 640 -1.15 -32.33 -26.13
N LEU A 641 -2.21 -31.50 -26.14
CA LEU A 641 -3.29 -31.59 -27.13
C LEU A 641 -3.00 -30.73 -28.36
N ARG A 642 -3.35 -31.25 -29.53
CA ARG A 642 -3.30 -30.51 -30.78
C ARG A 642 -4.67 -29.93 -31.10
N ARG A 643 -4.75 -28.60 -31.25
CA ARG A 643 -5.94 -27.92 -31.78
C ARG A 643 -6.18 -28.31 -33.23
N ASP A 644 -7.44 -28.19 -33.66
CA ASP A 644 -7.89 -28.42 -35.03
C ASP A 644 -7.69 -29.88 -35.55
N ILE A 645 -7.55 -30.87 -34.64
CA ILE A 645 -7.39 -32.31 -34.93
C ILE A 645 -8.34 -33.14 -34.03
N GLU A 646 -9.14 -34.05 -34.61
CA GLU A 646 -10.02 -34.93 -33.80
C GLU A 646 -9.21 -35.78 -32.79
N ILE A 647 -9.72 -35.91 -31.57
CA ILE A 647 -9.16 -36.74 -30.48
C ILE A 647 -8.84 -38.19 -30.91
N SER A 648 -9.65 -38.75 -31.81
CA SER A 648 -9.51 -40.08 -32.44
C SER A 648 -8.23 -40.26 -33.25
N SER A 649 -7.62 -39.15 -33.69
CA SER A 649 -6.43 -39.08 -34.54
C SER A 649 -5.21 -38.46 -33.85
N GLN A 650 -5.34 -38.08 -32.57
CA GLN A 650 -4.21 -37.71 -31.71
C GLN A 650 -3.56 -38.99 -31.13
N LYS A 651 -2.35 -38.90 -30.54
CA LYS A 651 -1.72 -40.09 -29.97
C LYS A 651 -2.49 -40.59 -28.76
N ALA A 652 -2.67 -41.91 -28.66
CA ALA A 652 -3.33 -42.53 -27.50
C ALA A 652 -2.65 -42.15 -26.17
N ASP A 653 -1.33 -42.11 -26.12
CA ASP A 653 -0.57 -41.74 -24.92
C ASP A 653 -0.83 -40.29 -24.48
N ASP A 654 -0.84 -39.36 -25.44
CA ASP A 654 -1.07 -37.92 -25.19
C ASP A 654 -2.52 -37.70 -24.70
N VAL A 655 -3.50 -38.41 -25.27
CA VAL A 655 -4.93 -38.37 -24.89
C VAL A 655 -5.20 -39.02 -23.53
N ALA A 656 -4.54 -40.15 -23.23
CA ALA A 656 -4.63 -40.80 -21.93
C ALA A 656 -4.02 -39.91 -20.83
N LEU A 657 -2.86 -39.32 -21.11
CA LEU A 657 -2.17 -38.40 -20.21
C LEU A 657 -3.01 -37.12 -19.94
N SER A 658 -3.62 -36.52 -20.98
CA SER A 658 -4.48 -35.36 -20.79
C SER A 658 -5.73 -35.69 -19.96
N ALA A 659 -6.31 -36.87 -20.15
CA ALA A 659 -7.46 -37.33 -19.38
C ALA A 659 -7.11 -37.56 -17.90
N ASP A 660 -6.01 -38.24 -17.59
CA ASP A 660 -5.61 -38.49 -16.21
C ASP A 660 -5.14 -37.21 -15.50
N VAL A 661 -4.45 -36.29 -16.18
CA VAL A 661 -4.11 -34.99 -15.58
C VAL A 661 -5.37 -34.18 -15.30
N LEU A 662 -6.33 -34.11 -16.23
CA LEU A 662 -7.61 -33.43 -16.00
C LEU A 662 -8.39 -34.04 -14.83
N LYS A 663 -8.43 -35.37 -14.75
CA LYS A 663 -9.06 -36.12 -13.64
C LYS A 663 -8.47 -35.75 -12.28
N HIS A 664 -7.14 -35.68 -12.19
CA HIS A 664 -6.46 -35.34 -10.93
C HIS A 664 -6.56 -33.85 -10.58
N LEU A 665 -6.49 -32.93 -11.56
CA LEU A 665 -6.67 -31.50 -11.33
C LEU A 665 -8.09 -31.16 -10.87
N LEU A 666 -9.12 -31.70 -11.53
CA LEU A 666 -10.52 -31.53 -11.11
C LEU A 666 -10.72 -32.04 -9.67
N LYS A 667 -10.13 -33.18 -9.33
CA LYS A 667 -10.24 -33.78 -7.99
C LYS A 667 -9.54 -32.97 -6.92
N MET A 668 -8.35 -32.47 -7.21
CA MET A 668 -7.59 -31.59 -6.32
C MET A 668 -8.35 -30.29 -6.02
N MET A 669 -8.91 -29.63 -7.04
CA MET A 669 -9.68 -28.40 -6.83
C MET A 669 -11.03 -28.63 -6.16
N THR A 670 -11.72 -29.74 -6.49
CA THR A 670 -12.96 -30.10 -5.78
C THR A 670 -12.69 -30.32 -4.29
N LEU A 671 -11.63 -31.03 -3.93
CA LEU A 671 -11.23 -31.26 -2.53
C LEU A 671 -10.84 -29.95 -1.83
N LEU A 672 -9.96 -29.14 -2.45
CA LEU A 672 -9.46 -27.91 -1.86
C LEU A 672 -10.58 -26.86 -1.68
N GLY A 673 -11.42 -26.68 -2.69
CA GLY A 673 -12.61 -25.82 -2.60
C GLY A 673 -13.62 -26.32 -1.57
N THR A 674 -13.80 -27.64 -1.42
CA THR A 674 -14.67 -28.24 -0.40
C THR A 674 -14.15 -28.00 1.02
N VAL A 675 -12.83 -28.12 1.24
CA VAL A 675 -12.18 -27.80 2.52
C VAL A 675 -12.34 -26.31 2.85
N ILE A 676 -12.08 -25.41 1.88
CA ILE A 676 -12.26 -23.97 2.08
C ILE A 676 -13.74 -23.62 2.35
N LEU A 677 -14.69 -24.28 1.67
CA LEU A 677 -16.12 -24.12 1.96
C LEU A 677 -16.45 -24.48 3.41
N ILE A 678 -16.05 -25.67 3.87
CA ILE A 678 -16.44 -26.23 5.18
C ILE A 678 -15.87 -25.41 6.34
N PHE A 679 -14.55 -25.20 6.37
CA PHE A 679 -13.92 -24.41 7.42
C PHE A 679 -14.21 -22.91 7.24
N GLY A 680 -14.43 -22.46 6.01
CA GLY A 680 -14.90 -21.11 5.72
C GLY A 680 -16.23 -20.79 6.38
N GLN A 681 -17.21 -21.72 6.39
CA GLN A 681 -18.49 -21.48 7.05
C GLN A 681 -18.34 -21.15 8.54
N THR A 682 -17.54 -21.93 9.26
CA THR A 682 -17.50 -21.94 10.74
C THR A 682 -16.39 -21.07 11.32
N TYR A 683 -15.38 -20.70 10.54
CA TYR A 683 -14.30 -19.78 10.97
C TYR A 683 -14.43 -18.37 10.39
N SER A 684 -15.44 -18.08 9.55
CA SER A 684 -15.68 -16.73 8.98
C SER A 684 -15.73 -15.63 10.04
N GLN A 685 -16.46 -15.83 11.14
CA GLN A 685 -16.60 -14.81 12.17
C GLN A 685 -15.27 -14.56 12.90
N LEU A 686 -14.58 -15.63 13.33
CA LEU A 686 -13.28 -15.53 14.01
C LEU A 686 -12.21 -14.91 13.09
N LEU A 687 -12.16 -15.30 11.82
CA LEU A 687 -11.21 -14.76 10.84
C LEU A 687 -11.38 -13.24 10.68
N LEU A 688 -12.61 -12.76 10.55
CA LEU A 688 -12.89 -11.32 10.42
C LEU A 688 -12.64 -10.57 11.72
N HIS A 689 -12.93 -11.17 12.88
CA HIS A 689 -12.57 -10.61 14.18
C HIS A 689 -11.05 -10.45 14.35
N LEU A 690 -10.26 -11.40 13.84
CA LEU A 690 -8.79 -11.33 13.84
C LEU A 690 -8.23 -10.34 12.80
N TYR A 691 -8.91 -10.19 11.66
CA TYR A 691 -8.47 -9.32 10.56
C TYR A 691 -8.82 -7.84 10.77
N GLY A 692 -9.99 -7.54 11.35
CA GLY A 692 -10.54 -6.19 11.44
C GLY A 692 -11.37 -5.90 12.71
N GLY A 693 -11.30 -6.76 13.73
CA GLY A 693 -12.03 -6.57 14.99
C GLY A 693 -13.55 -6.64 14.85
N THR A 694 -14.26 -6.11 15.84
CA THR A 694 -15.74 -6.07 15.89
C THR A 694 -16.37 -5.41 14.66
N ALA A 695 -15.72 -4.39 14.10
CA ALA A 695 -16.18 -3.65 12.92
C ALA A 695 -16.38 -4.54 11.66
N LEU A 696 -15.61 -5.63 11.55
CA LEU A 696 -15.76 -6.64 10.48
C LEU A 696 -16.34 -7.97 11.01
N GLY A 697 -16.18 -8.27 12.30
CA GLY A 697 -16.61 -9.51 12.93
C GLY A 697 -18.06 -9.58 13.42
N ASP A 698 -18.72 -8.44 13.67
CA ASP A 698 -20.09 -8.39 14.24
C ASP A 698 -21.15 -7.81 13.29
N GLY A 699 -20.73 -7.32 12.11
CA GLY A 699 -21.61 -6.79 11.07
C GLY A 699 -22.07 -7.83 10.05
N ILE A 700 -22.35 -7.39 8.81
CA ILE A 700 -22.71 -8.28 7.68
C ILE A 700 -21.50 -9.09 7.15
N GLY A 701 -20.27 -8.74 7.56
CA GLY A 701 -19.02 -9.35 7.13
C GLY A 701 -18.98 -10.89 7.17
N PRO A 702 -19.33 -11.55 8.31
CA PRO A 702 -19.30 -13.01 8.39
C PRO A 702 -20.33 -13.68 7.47
N LEU A 703 -21.47 -13.03 7.22
CA LEU A 703 -22.47 -13.54 6.27
C LEU A 703 -21.96 -13.45 4.82
N LEU A 704 -21.33 -12.33 4.45
CA LEU A 704 -20.68 -12.19 3.14
C LEU A 704 -19.54 -13.18 2.95
N MET A 705 -18.69 -13.39 3.97
CA MET A 705 -17.58 -14.35 3.89
C MET A 705 -18.10 -15.78 3.74
N ARG A 706 -19.13 -16.17 4.51
CA ARG A 706 -19.81 -17.48 4.37
C ARG A 706 -20.30 -17.73 2.94
N TRP A 707 -20.95 -16.75 2.31
CA TRP A 707 -21.35 -16.86 0.91
C TRP A 707 -20.17 -16.81 -0.07
N HIS A 708 -19.11 -16.05 0.22
CA HIS A 708 -17.91 -16.02 -0.60
C HIS A 708 -17.16 -17.38 -0.56
N CYS A 709 -17.18 -18.10 0.56
CA CYS A 709 -16.62 -19.47 0.63
C CYS A 709 -17.38 -20.47 -0.26
N VAL A 710 -18.67 -20.23 -0.55
CA VAL A 710 -19.42 -20.98 -1.59
C VAL A 710 -18.93 -20.60 -2.99
N TYR A 711 -18.77 -19.30 -3.25
CA TYR A 711 -18.25 -18.79 -4.53
C TYR A 711 -16.84 -19.31 -4.85
N VAL A 712 -15.96 -19.43 -3.85
CA VAL A 712 -14.59 -19.96 -3.98
C VAL A 712 -14.57 -21.41 -4.46
N LEU A 713 -15.53 -22.26 -4.06
CA LEU A 713 -15.64 -23.62 -4.61
C LEU A 713 -16.00 -23.60 -6.10
N PHE A 714 -16.97 -22.77 -6.52
CA PHE A 714 -17.29 -22.62 -7.94
C PHE A 714 -16.09 -22.08 -8.73
N LEU A 715 -15.37 -21.10 -8.20
CA LEU A 715 -14.20 -20.51 -8.84
C LEU A 715 -13.06 -21.54 -9.05
N ALA A 716 -12.83 -22.42 -8.07
CA ALA A 716 -11.85 -23.51 -8.16
C ALA A 716 -12.17 -24.52 -9.28
N LEU A 717 -13.46 -24.86 -9.43
CA LEU A 717 -13.95 -25.76 -10.47
C LEU A 717 -13.91 -25.11 -11.86
N ASN A 718 -14.35 -23.85 -11.95
CA ASN A 718 -14.40 -23.08 -13.19
C ASN A 718 -13.03 -23.03 -13.87
N GLY A 719 -11.99 -22.62 -13.13
CA GLY A 719 -10.64 -22.49 -13.66
C GLY A 719 -10.11 -23.77 -14.31
N VAL A 720 -10.27 -24.93 -13.66
CA VAL A 720 -9.82 -26.21 -14.24
C VAL A 720 -10.67 -26.65 -15.44
N THR A 721 -11.99 -26.39 -15.42
CA THR A 721 -12.80 -26.70 -16.61
C THR A 721 -12.44 -25.79 -17.79
N GLU A 722 -12.21 -24.49 -17.56
CA GLU A 722 -11.93 -23.54 -18.63
C GLU A 722 -10.49 -23.64 -19.14
N CYS A 723 -9.49 -23.91 -18.30
CA CYS A 723 -8.11 -24.08 -18.76
C CYS A 723 -7.94 -25.29 -19.70
N PHE A 724 -8.71 -26.36 -19.49
CA PHE A 724 -8.81 -27.47 -20.44
C PHE A 724 -9.59 -27.07 -21.71
N VAL A 725 -10.77 -26.48 -21.56
CA VAL A 725 -11.63 -26.10 -22.69
C VAL A 725 -10.92 -25.14 -23.64
N PHE A 726 -10.29 -24.08 -23.14
CA PHE A 726 -9.52 -23.14 -23.96
C PHE A 726 -8.27 -23.77 -24.58
N ALA A 727 -7.66 -24.79 -23.96
CA ALA A 727 -6.56 -25.51 -24.59
C ALA A 727 -7.05 -26.38 -25.77
N ALA A 728 -8.12 -27.15 -25.57
CA ALA A 728 -8.63 -28.16 -26.49
C ALA A 728 -9.45 -27.61 -27.68
N MET A 729 -10.19 -26.50 -27.50
CA MET A 729 -11.09 -25.97 -28.53
C MET A 729 -10.37 -25.51 -29.81
N THR A 730 -11.02 -25.78 -30.95
CA THR A 730 -10.72 -25.17 -32.24
C THR A 730 -11.08 -23.68 -32.26
N LYS A 731 -10.58 -22.93 -33.24
CA LYS A 731 -10.88 -21.49 -33.39
C LYS A 731 -12.38 -21.19 -33.51
N GLN A 732 -13.13 -22.03 -34.23
CA GLN A 732 -14.56 -21.84 -34.43
C GLN A 732 -15.36 -22.12 -33.14
N GLU A 733 -14.95 -23.12 -32.36
CA GLU A 733 -15.55 -23.39 -31.05
C GLU A 733 -15.25 -22.28 -30.03
N ILE A 734 -14.07 -21.66 -30.09
CA ILE A 734 -13.73 -20.49 -29.27
C ILE A 734 -14.68 -19.33 -29.56
N ASP A 735 -14.96 -19.02 -30.83
CA ASP A 735 -15.90 -17.95 -31.19
C ASP A 735 -17.35 -18.23 -30.72
N ASP A 736 -17.82 -19.48 -30.84
CA ASP A 736 -19.13 -19.86 -30.31
C ASP A 736 -19.17 -19.97 -28.78
N HIS A 737 -18.06 -20.29 -28.12
CA HIS A 737 -17.92 -20.21 -26.67
C HIS A 737 -17.97 -18.75 -26.18
N ASN A 738 -17.23 -17.85 -26.84
CA ASN A 738 -17.28 -16.40 -26.59
C ASN A 738 -18.70 -15.84 -26.77
N ARG A 739 -19.42 -16.30 -27.80
CA ARG A 739 -20.84 -15.95 -28.05
C ARG A 739 -21.73 -16.37 -26.88
N ARG A 740 -21.52 -17.57 -26.32
CA ARG A 740 -22.27 -18.08 -25.14
C ARG A 740 -21.87 -17.37 -23.85
N LEU A 741 -20.59 -17.03 -23.67
CA LEU A 741 -20.09 -16.27 -22.52
C LEU A 741 -20.69 -14.85 -22.48
N ALA A 742 -20.93 -14.23 -23.63
CA ALA A 742 -21.68 -12.97 -23.70
C ALA A 742 -23.15 -13.14 -23.22
N VAL A 743 -23.82 -14.24 -23.57
CA VAL A 743 -25.17 -14.57 -23.07
C VAL A 743 -25.15 -14.82 -21.56
N PHE A 744 -24.20 -15.60 -21.04
CA PHE A 744 -24.03 -15.79 -19.60
C PHE A 744 -23.75 -14.47 -18.87
N SER A 745 -23.01 -13.54 -19.49
CA SER A 745 -22.76 -12.21 -18.92
C SER A 745 -24.03 -11.34 -18.85
N ALA A 746 -24.92 -11.44 -19.85
CA ALA A 746 -26.22 -10.76 -19.82
C ALA A 746 -27.18 -11.37 -18.78
N VAL A 747 -27.23 -12.70 -18.68
CA VAL A 747 -27.99 -13.42 -17.64
C VAL A 747 -27.46 -13.07 -16.25
N PHE A 748 -26.14 -13.02 -16.07
CA PHE A 748 -25.49 -12.57 -14.83
C PHE A 748 -25.89 -11.14 -14.47
N LEU A 749 -25.89 -10.20 -15.42
CA LEU A 749 -26.28 -8.80 -15.15
C LEU A 749 -27.73 -8.69 -14.67
N ALA A 750 -28.66 -9.42 -15.32
CA ALA A 750 -30.07 -9.47 -14.91
C ALA A 750 -30.28 -10.15 -13.55
N ALA A 751 -29.60 -11.28 -13.31
CA ALA A 751 -29.63 -11.99 -12.04
C ALA A 751 -29.01 -11.16 -10.91
N SER A 752 -27.93 -10.42 -11.19
CA SER A 752 -27.25 -9.52 -10.26
C SER A 752 -28.16 -8.37 -9.84
N TYR A 753 -28.81 -7.68 -10.78
CA TYR A 753 -29.79 -6.64 -10.47
C TYR A 753 -30.94 -7.17 -9.59
N CYS A 754 -31.53 -8.30 -9.98
CA CYS A 754 -32.65 -8.92 -9.26
C CYS A 754 -32.23 -9.36 -7.84
N LEU A 755 -31.21 -10.20 -7.71
CA LEU A 755 -30.78 -10.75 -6.42
C LEU A 755 -30.23 -9.67 -5.48
N THR A 756 -29.54 -8.64 -6.00
CA THR A 756 -29.06 -7.52 -5.18
C THR A 756 -30.23 -6.67 -4.64
N SER A 757 -31.34 -6.54 -5.37
CA SER A 757 -32.53 -5.83 -4.84
C SER A 757 -33.26 -6.56 -3.70
N TYR A 758 -33.16 -7.89 -3.62
CA TYR A 758 -33.79 -8.69 -2.56
C TYR A 758 -32.84 -9.04 -1.40
N PHE A 759 -31.54 -9.23 -1.68
CA PHE A 759 -30.55 -9.76 -0.72
C PHE A 759 -29.30 -8.87 -0.57
N GLY A 760 -29.31 -7.64 -1.11
CA GLY A 760 -28.21 -6.69 -1.00
C GLY A 760 -26.88 -7.25 -1.52
N SER A 761 -25.79 -6.91 -0.83
CA SER A 761 -24.43 -7.37 -1.14
C SER A 761 -24.27 -8.91 -1.17
N VAL A 762 -25.08 -9.67 -0.44
CA VAL A 762 -25.13 -11.15 -0.54
C VAL A 762 -25.70 -11.59 -1.90
N GLY A 763 -26.73 -10.91 -2.39
CA GLY A 763 -27.37 -11.20 -3.67
C GLY A 763 -26.41 -11.12 -4.86
N PHE A 764 -25.47 -10.17 -4.82
CA PHE A 764 -24.40 -10.07 -5.81
C PHE A 764 -23.48 -11.30 -5.81
N ILE A 765 -23.11 -11.83 -4.64
CA ILE A 765 -22.29 -13.06 -4.55
C ILE A 765 -23.06 -14.26 -5.12
N VAL A 766 -24.35 -14.40 -4.79
CA VAL A 766 -25.20 -15.48 -5.33
C VAL A 766 -25.34 -15.38 -6.85
N ALA A 767 -25.47 -14.18 -7.42
CA ALA A 767 -25.48 -13.98 -8.87
C ALA A 767 -24.15 -14.42 -9.53
N ASN A 768 -23.01 -14.16 -8.90
CA ASN A 768 -21.71 -14.64 -9.36
C ASN A 768 -21.60 -16.17 -9.28
N CYS A 769 -22.12 -16.81 -8.23
CA CYS A 769 -22.22 -18.28 -8.14
C CYS A 769 -23.04 -18.87 -9.30
N LEU A 770 -24.18 -18.26 -9.66
CA LEU A 770 -25.01 -18.72 -10.79
C LEU A 770 -24.28 -18.57 -12.15
N ASN A 771 -23.51 -17.50 -12.33
CA ASN A 771 -22.68 -17.30 -13.51
C ASN A 771 -21.61 -18.39 -13.63
N MET A 772 -20.83 -18.64 -12.56
CA MET A 772 -19.81 -19.69 -12.56
C MET A 772 -20.41 -21.08 -12.70
N ALA A 773 -21.54 -21.38 -12.07
CA ALA A 773 -22.25 -22.65 -12.25
C ALA A 773 -22.65 -22.89 -13.73
N SER A 774 -23.07 -21.83 -14.43
CA SER A 774 -23.41 -21.89 -15.87
C SER A 774 -22.17 -22.15 -16.75
N ARG A 775 -21.04 -21.51 -16.44
CA ARG A 775 -19.75 -21.72 -17.13
C ARG A 775 -19.20 -23.13 -16.90
N ILE A 776 -19.20 -23.60 -15.66
CA ILE A 776 -18.81 -24.98 -15.29
C ILE A 776 -19.71 -25.99 -16.01
N ALA A 777 -21.03 -25.78 -16.04
CA ALA A 777 -21.95 -26.67 -16.75
C ALA A 777 -21.61 -26.74 -18.25
N HIS A 778 -21.31 -25.60 -18.89
CA HIS A 778 -20.85 -25.57 -20.28
C HIS A 778 -19.52 -26.32 -20.47
N GLY A 779 -18.54 -26.07 -19.62
CA GLY A 779 -17.23 -26.74 -19.67
C GLY A 779 -17.31 -28.26 -19.44
N VAL A 780 -18.15 -28.70 -18.49
CA VAL A 780 -18.40 -30.12 -18.23
C VAL A 780 -19.11 -30.80 -19.40
N LEU A 781 -20.07 -30.13 -20.04
CA LEU A 781 -20.70 -30.64 -21.28
C LEU A 781 -19.69 -30.75 -22.43
N TYR A 782 -18.79 -29.76 -22.59
CA TYR A 782 -17.72 -29.81 -23.57
C TYR A 782 -16.76 -30.98 -23.32
N ILE A 783 -16.23 -31.11 -22.10
CA ILE A 783 -15.34 -32.20 -21.70
C ILE A 783 -16.00 -33.56 -21.91
N ARG A 784 -17.31 -33.68 -21.61
CA ARG A 784 -18.07 -34.92 -21.84
C ARG A 784 -18.10 -35.30 -23.32
N GLY A 785 -18.40 -34.35 -24.21
CA GLY A 785 -18.42 -34.58 -25.66
C GLY A 785 -17.02 -34.86 -26.23
N TYR A 786 -16.01 -34.09 -25.81
CA TYR A 786 -14.62 -34.24 -26.27
C TYR A 786 -14.07 -35.65 -26.03
N TYR A 787 -14.34 -36.24 -24.86
CA TYR A 787 -13.93 -37.62 -24.53
C TYR A 787 -15.01 -38.68 -24.85
N GLU A 788 -16.12 -38.34 -25.52
CA GLU A 788 -17.25 -39.28 -25.70
C GLU A 788 -16.87 -40.52 -26.51
N ARG A 789 -16.04 -40.33 -27.56
CA ARG A 789 -15.48 -41.39 -28.42
C ARG A 789 -14.27 -42.13 -27.81
N THR A 790 -14.00 -41.98 -26.51
CA THR A 790 -12.86 -42.61 -25.83
C THR A 790 -13.29 -43.37 -24.58
N GLU A 791 -12.45 -44.30 -24.12
CA GLU A 791 -12.68 -45.03 -22.86
C GLU A 791 -12.47 -44.16 -21.61
N HIS A 792 -11.74 -43.05 -21.74
CA HIS A 792 -11.37 -42.21 -20.60
C HIS A 792 -12.55 -41.36 -20.09
N ARG A 793 -12.72 -41.32 -18.75
CA ARG A 793 -13.81 -40.58 -18.08
C ARG A 793 -13.24 -39.59 -17.06
N PRO A 794 -12.58 -38.49 -17.50
CA PRO A 794 -11.89 -37.56 -16.59
C PRO A 794 -12.83 -36.84 -15.61
N LEU A 795 -14.09 -36.63 -15.98
CA LEU A 795 -15.13 -36.03 -15.13
C LEU A 795 -15.39 -36.80 -13.82
N GLN A 796 -14.94 -38.04 -13.68
CA GLN A 796 -14.88 -38.75 -12.39
C GLN A 796 -14.10 -37.96 -11.31
N GLY A 797 -13.19 -37.05 -11.71
CA GLY A 797 -12.47 -36.18 -10.80
C GLY A 797 -13.37 -35.24 -9.98
N LEU A 798 -14.55 -34.88 -10.49
CA LEU A 798 -15.51 -34.01 -9.80
C LEU A 798 -16.15 -34.65 -8.56
N ILE A 799 -15.95 -35.96 -8.33
CA ILE A 799 -16.56 -36.69 -7.21
C ILE A 799 -15.45 -37.25 -6.29
N PRO A 800 -15.18 -36.60 -5.15
CA PRO A 800 -14.33 -37.16 -4.11
C PRO A 800 -14.87 -38.48 -3.56
N HIS A 801 -13.98 -39.32 -3.04
CA HIS A 801 -14.34 -40.62 -2.47
C HIS A 801 -15.35 -40.44 -1.31
N ARG A 802 -16.42 -41.26 -1.27
CA ARG A 802 -17.55 -41.09 -0.34
C ARG A 802 -17.15 -40.96 1.13
N ALA A 803 -16.12 -41.69 1.57
CA ALA A 803 -15.61 -41.58 2.94
C ALA A 803 -14.94 -40.22 3.25
N VAL A 804 -14.34 -39.56 2.25
CA VAL A 804 -13.80 -38.19 2.40
C VAL A 804 -14.94 -37.20 2.57
N LEU A 805 -15.98 -37.30 1.72
CA LEU A 805 -17.19 -36.48 1.84
C LEU A 805 -17.88 -36.66 3.20
N PHE A 806 -17.92 -37.89 3.73
CA PHE A 806 -18.42 -38.16 5.08
C PHE A 806 -17.56 -37.50 6.17
N THR A 807 -16.23 -37.62 6.13
CA THR A 807 -15.35 -36.93 7.10
C THR A 807 -15.45 -35.41 6.99
N CYS A 808 -15.66 -34.87 5.79
CA CYS A 808 -15.93 -33.46 5.53
C CYS A 808 -17.25 -32.99 6.16
N GLY A 809 -18.34 -33.75 5.98
CA GLY A 809 -19.63 -33.45 6.61
C GLY A 809 -19.57 -33.53 8.14
N LEU A 810 -18.87 -34.52 8.69
CA LEU A 810 -18.64 -34.63 10.14
C LEU A 810 -17.81 -33.45 10.68
N ALA A 811 -16.74 -33.05 9.98
CA ALA A 811 -15.94 -31.87 10.33
C ALA A 811 -16.77 -30.57 10.31
N TYR A 812 -17.67 -30.41 9.35
CA TYR A 812 -18.61 -29.27 9.33
C TYR A 812 -19.50 -29.26 10.58
N VAL A 813 -20.17 -30.37 10.91
CA VAL A 813 -21.05 -30.46 12.09
C VAL A 813 -20.28 -30.20 13.39
N VAL A 814 -19.10 -30.81 13.57
CA VAL A 814 -18.28 -30.62 14.79
C VAL A 814 -17.79 -29.17 14.90
N THR A 815 -17.34 -28.56 13.80
CA THR A 815 -16.87 -27.16 13.84
C THR A 815 -18.02 -26.15 13.98
N ALA A 816 -19.22 -26.44 13.47
CA ALA A 816 -20.40 -25.59 13.66
C ALA A 816 -20.93 -25.64 15.11
N VAL A 817 -20.98 -26.83 15.73
CA VAL A 817 -21.28 -26.96 17.16
C VAL A 817 -20.20 -26.26 18.00
N SER A 818 -18.93 -26.38 17.61
CA SER A 818 -17.82 -25.66 18.24
C SER A 818 -17.95 -24.13 18.12
N GLU A 819 -18.38 -23.61 16.96
CA GLU A 819 -18.66 -22.19 16.77
C GLU A 819 -19.79 -21.72 17.72
N MET A 820 -20.93 -22.43 17.73
CA MET A 820 -22.07 -22.10 18.60
C MET A 820 -21.76 -22.18 20.10
N THR A 821 -20.77 -22.98 20.51
CA THR A 821 -20.42 -23.18 21.93
C THR A 821 -19.24 -22.33 22.41
N PHE A 822 -18.29 -21.96 21.54
CA PHE A 822 -17.02 -21.35 21.92
C PHE A 822 -16.62 -20.06 21.16
N CYS A 823 -17.40 -19.60 20.17
CA CYS A 823 -17.03 -18.42 19.37
C CYS A 823 -17.21 -17.07 20.12
N CYS A 824 -17.05 -15.98 19.36
CA CYS A 824 -16.80 -14.62 19.84
C CYS A 824 -17.78 -14.13 20.93
N GLY A 825 -17.22 -13.51 21.97
CA GLY A 825 -17.93 -13.05 23.17
C GLY A 825 -17.56 -13.81 24.45
N ARG A 826 -17.14 -15.08 24.34
CA ARG A 826 -16.78 -15.93 25.51
C ARG A 826 -15.30 -15.85 25.95
N GLY A 827 -14.54 -14.92 25.37
CA GLY A 827 -13.14 -14.65 25.72
C GLY A 827 -12.11 -15.54 25.01
N VAL A 828 -10.82 -15.16 25.12
CA VAL A 828 -9.71 -15.72 24.33
C VAL A 828 -9.58 -17.25 24.47
N LEU A 829 -9.79 -17.78 25.68
CA LEU A 829 -9.67 -19.21 25.95
C LEU A 829 -10.71 -20.04 25.17
N ALA A 830 -11.93 -19.52 24.99
CA ALA A 830 -12.96 -20.18 24.19
C ALA A 830 -12.57 -20.20 22.70
N CYS A 831 -12.07 -19.08 22.16
CA CYS A 831 -11.55 -19.03 20.80
C CYS A 831 -10.39 -20.02 20.58
N LEU A 832 -9.50 -20.22 21.56
CA LEU A 832 -8.43 -21.22 21.48
C LEU A 832 -8.97 -22.66 21.42
N PHE A 833 -10.01 -22.99 22.21
CA PHE A 833 -10.69 -24.28 22.09
C PHE A 833 -11.35 -24.45 20.71
N HIS A 834 -12.01 -23.41 20.18
CA HIS A 834 -12.61 -23.46 18.85
C HIS A 834 -11.55 -23.76 17.77
N VAL A 835 -10.42 -23.05 17.77
CA VAL A 835 -9.30 -23.30 16.86
C VAL A 835 -8.73 -24.72 17.01
N LEU A 836 -8.64 -25.25 18.24
CA LEU A 836 -8.17 -26.62 18.49
C LEU A 836 -9.10 -27.68 17.88
N PHE A 837 -10.42 -27.55 18.04
CA PHE A 837 -11.39 -28.42 17.37
C PHE A 837 -11.26 -28.35 15.85
N GLY A 838 -11.04 -27.15 15.29
CA GLY A 838 -10.75 -26.95 13.87
C GLY A 838 -9.49 -27.69 13.39
N ALA A 839 -8.37 -27.54 14.10
CA ALA A 839 -7.11 -28.20 13.77
C ALA A 839 -7.20 -29.73 13.80
N ILE A 840 -7.93 -30.30 14.77
CA ILE A 840 -8.22 -31.74 14.84
C ILE A 840 -9.07 -32.18 13.64
N CYS A 841 -10.18 -31.48 13.36
CA CYS A 841 -11.06 -31.81 12.23
C CYS A 841 -10.34 -31.69 10.88
N PHE A 842 -9.52 -30.67 10.69
CA PHE A 842 -8.71 -30.47 9.49
C PHE A 842 -7.70 -31.62 9.30
N SER A 843 -6.99 -32.00 10.38
CA SER A 843 -6.05 -33.13 10.36
C SER A 843 -6.73 -34.45 9.98
N LEU A 844 -7.94 -34.69 10.50
CA LEU A 844 -8.76 -35.87 10.14
C LEU A 844 -9.19 -35.86 8.67
N VAL A 845 -9.58 -34.70 8.12
CA VAL A 845 -9.94 -34.56 6.69
C VAL A 845 -8.71 -34.79 5.79
N ILE A 846 -7.55 -34.21 6.12
CA ILE A 846 -6.30 -34.42 5.37
C ILE A 846 -5.86 -35.89 5.43
N PHE A 847 -5.96 -36.54 6.59
CA PHE A 847 -5.69 -37.98 6.72
C PHE A 847 -6.66 -38.83 5.90
N SER A 848 -7.95 -38.50 5.92
CA SER A 848 -8.99 -39.16 5.10
C SER A 848 -8.67 -39.07 3.61
N VAL A 849 -8.30 -37.87 3.12
CA VAL A 849 -7.82 -37.66 1.74
C VAL A 849 -6.58 -38.52 1.47
N PHE A 850 -5.55 -38.47 2.32
CA PHE A 850 -4.30 -39.20 2.09
C PHE A 850 -4.50 -40.73 2.02
N VAL A 851 -5.35 -41.29 2.88
CA VAL A 851 -5.61 -42.73 2.96
C VAL A 851 -6.51 -43.23 1.82
N LYS A 852 -7.52 -42.44 1.42
CA LYS A 852 -8.54 -42.87 0.45
C LYS A 852 -8.25 -42.43 -0.99
N GLU A 853 -7.59 -41.29 -1.20
CA GLU A 853 -7.31 -40.71 -2.53
C GLU A 853 -5.89 -41.04 -3.02
N ARG A 854 -5.48 -42.30 -2.86
CA ARG A 854 -4.12 -42.79 -3.17
C ARG A 854 -3.65 -42.46 -4.59
N GLN A 855 -4.56 -42.42 -5.58
CA GLN A 855 -4.25 -42.03 -6.96
C GLN A 855 -3.79 -40.56 -7.03
N LEU A 856 -4.49 -39.65 -6.34
CA LEU A 856 -4.12 -38.23 -6.28
C LEU A 856 -2.82 -38.01 -5.49
N VAL A 857 -2.63 -38.73 -4.38
CA VAL A 857 -1.35 -38.70 -3.64
C VAL A 857 -0.19 -39.21 -4.50
N GLY A 858 -0.40 -40.29 -5.26
CA GLY A 858 0.55 -40.82 -6.22
C GLY A 858 0.92 -39.78 -7.28
N PHE A 859 -0.09 -39.24 -7.98
CA PHE A 859 0.04 -38.18 -8.98
C PHE A 859 0.85 -36.97 -8.45
N LEU A 860 0.47 -36.44 -7.29
CA LEU A 860 1.19 -35.33 -6.65
C LEU A 860 2.64 -35.69 -6.30
N SER A 861 2.91 -36.92 -5.83
CA SER A 861 4.27 -37.37 -5.54
C SER A 861 5.14 -37.56 -6.79
N THR A 862 4.52 -37.86 -7.93
CA THR A 862 5.19 -37.99 -9.23
C THR A 862 5.44 -36.61 -9.82
N PHE A 863 4.44 -35.71 -9.80
CA PHE A 863 4.58 -34.33 -10.28
C PHE A 863 5.60 -33.53 -9.46
N TYR A 864 5.64 -33.72 -8.13
CA TYR A 864 6.66 -33.12 -7.27
C TYR A 864 8.05 -33.69 -7.57
N ARG A 865 8.19 -35.00 -7.80
CA ARG A 865 9.47 -35.61 -8.19
C ARG A 865 9.92 -35.21 -9.59
N ALA A 866 9.02 -35.08 -10.56
CA ALA A 866 9.30 -34.53 -11.88
C ALA A 866 9.82 -33.09 -11.76
N ARG A 867 9.08 -32.20 -11.07
CA ARG A 867 9.52 -30.81 -10.86
C ARG A 867 10.84 -30.69 -10.08
N MET A 868 11.13 -31.61 -9.16
CA MET A 868 12.43 -31.70 -8.49
C MET A 868 13.55 -32.21 -9.42
N LYS A 869 13.25 -33.10 -10.36
CA LYS A 869 14.16 -33.62 -11.38
C LYS A 869 14.42 -32.59 -12.48
N ASP A 870 13.40 -31.89 -12.98
CA ASP A 870 13.55 -30.76 -13.89
C ASP A 870 14.34 -29.62 -13.23
N SER A 871 14.07 -29.33 -11.95
CA SER A 871 14.85 -28.38 -11.12
C SER A 871 16.22 -28.94 -10.65
N ALA A 872 16.62 -30.13 -11.13
CA ALA A 872 17.96 -30.70 -11.02
C ALA A 872 18.64 -30.80 -12.41
N GLU A 873 17.90 -31.00 -13.50
CA GLU A 873 18.40 -31.16 -14.87
C GLU A 873 18.50 -29.82 -15.62
N ALA A 874 17.53 -28.91 -15.47
CA ALA A 874 17.68 -27.50 -15.84
C ALA A 874 18.68 -26.76 -14.93
N LYS A 875 19.11 -27.42 -13.84
CA LYS A 875 20.28 -27.04 -13.05
C LYS A 875 21.57 -27.66 -13.60
N GLY A 876 21.58 -28.95 -13.95
CA GLY A 876 22.76 -29.64 -14.51
C GLY A 876 23.17 -29.20 -15.92
N ASN A 877 22.23 -28.63 -16.69
CA ASN A 877 22.47 -28.02 -18.01
C ASN A 877 22.65 -26.48 -17.92
N ARG A 878 23.10 -25.96 -16.79
CA ARG A 878 23.49 -24.55 -16.55
C ARG A 878 24.77 -24.46 -15.73
#